data_AF-A0A8J4SEF9-F1
#
_entry.id   AF-A0A8J4SEF9-F1
#
_cell.length_a   1.000
_cell.length_b   1.000
_cell.length_c   1.000
_cell.angle_alpha   90.00
_cell.angle_beta   90.00
_cell.angle_gamma   90.00
#
_symmetry.space_group_name_H-M   'P 1'
#
loop_
_entity.id
_entity.type
_entity.pdbx_description
1 polymer ?
#
loop_
_entity_poly.entity_id
_entity_poly.type
_entity_poly.pdbx_seq_one_letter_code
_entity_poly.pdbx_strand_id
1 'polypeptide(L)'
;MYMSTKHELLVTAANVKEAEVLLLAGADALLIGDDRFGMRLPGSFSVEETAEVVAVAAKHQARVYVSMNNLMSNELLKELPEYVQALGKIGVHGVEFNDPSVLASIKEHAPHIQLHWNAEMTSTNYATANYWGTKGASRVVLARELNMDELTEMVPYLKVQAQVQVHGMTNIYHSKRSLVQSYMSHQGRPVEGHLGKERGLFLIEAERRDEKFPIYEDVNGTHIMSSEDICILEDLHLLMEAGVHSFKIEGMLKPLAYNEAVVRAYRVALDSYAADADAYAFCEEWLDEVHEVNEMETVAVKRKFSGKRNRLDKPELLAPAGNLEKLKFAIHYGADAVYIGGQAYGLRSNADNFSFEEMREGVEFAKKYGAKVFVATNIYAHNEDIEGIQAYLQNLYDAGIAAIIVADPAIIEVAQRAVPGLEVHLSTQQSTLNWQAVKFWKDEGLPRVVLGRETSFEEIEEIKANVDIEIEAFIHGAMCSSYSGRCVLSNHFTDRDSNRGGCCQSCRWKYDLFEDAREGTVWVSEEEMQMQAPAPFKLGENQLPLFQEQDNSFSMGSKDLCMIGHIPELIDVGVDSFKIEGRMKSIHYVATVVNVYRQAIDSYMADPENYVLKPEWVEEMNKAANRPLNTGFFYDTPDHEDHIYEPEEKAVPYDFAGLVIDYDATTGMATIQQRNHFKPGQEIEFFGPGGHFFKQVVGELQDEEGNVLDAARHPLQRVKMKVDQPVSYFDMMRKKK
;
A
#
# COMPACT_ATOMS: atom_id res chain seq x y z
N MET A 1 40.62 -13.45 10.00
CA MET A 1 40.31 -14.76 10.59
C MET A 1 38.92 -14.71 11.20
N TYR A 2 37.91 -14.63 10.33
CA TYR A 2 36.53 -14.85 10.75
C TYR A 2 36.37 -16.33 11.08
N MET A 3 35.56 -16.66 12.09
CA MET A 3 35.09 -18.04 12.26
C MET A 3 34.01 -18.26 11.20
N SER A 4 34.16 -19.29 10.36
CA SER A 4 33.15 -19.63 9.35
C SER A 4 31.80 -19.89 10.04
N THR A 5 30.89 -18.94 9.90
CA THR A 5 29.48 -19.09 10.27
C THR A 5 28.82 -19.94 9.20
N LYS A 6 28.42 -21.18 9.54
CA LYS A 6 27.64 -22.01 8.62
C LYS A 6 26.37 -21.25 8.21
N HIS A 7 26.30 -20.85 6.95
CA HIS A 7 25.12 -20.24 6.37
C HIS A 7 23.97 -21.25 6.36
N GLU A 8 22.77 -20.81 6.72
CA GLU A 8 21.57 -21.66 6.72
C GLU A 8 20.90 -21.65 5.34
N LEU A 9 20.66 -22.82 4.77
CA LEU A 9 19.74 -22.96 3.63
C LEU A 9 18.31 -23.17 4.15
N LEU A 10 17.46 -22.14 3.98
CA LEU A 10 16.04 -22.16 4.34
C LEU A 10 15.20 -22.41 3.08
N VAL A 11 14.24 -23.33 3.17
CA VAL A 11 13.39 -23.72 2.02
C VAL A 11 11.92 -23.74 2.43
N THR A 12 11.04 -23.27 1.56
CA THR A 12 9.59 -23.40 1.76
C THR A 12 9.08 -24.79 1.36
N ALA A 13 8.13 -25.36 2.09
CA ALA A 13 7.45 -26.61 1.72
C ALA A 13 5.93 -26.41 1.62
N ALA A 14 5.24 -27.18 0.76
CA ALA A 14 3.79 -27.18 0.61
C ALA A 14 3.07 -28.25 1.43
N ASN A 15 3.75 -29.35 1.78
CA ASN A 15 3.19 -30.46 2.54
C ASN A 15 4.29 -31.27 3.28
N VAL A 16 3.90 -32.22 4.13
CA VAL A 16 4.81 -33.04 4.95
C VAL A 16 5.76 -33.91 4.11
N LYS A 17 5.30 -34.44 2.97
CA LYS A 17 6.13 -35.26 2.06
C LYS A 17 7.23 -34.42 1.42
N GLU A 18 6.90 -33.23 0.93
CA GLU A 18 7.87 -32.26 0.41
C GLU A 18 8.88 -31.86 1.50
N ALA A 19 8.41 -31.58 2.72
CA ALA A 19 9.28 -31.28 3.84
C ALA A 19 10.36 -32.37 4.09
N GLU A 20 10.00 -33.65 4.08
CA GLU A 20 10.99 -34.74 4.25
C GLU A 20 11.96 -34.84 3.06
N VAL A 21 11.49 -34.60 1.84
CA VAL A 21 12.34 -34.61 0.62
C VAL A 21 13.34 -33.44 0.60
N LEU A 22 12.93 -32.21 0.92
CA LEU A 22 13.83 -31.04 0.92
C LEU A 22 14.90 -31.14 2.03
N LEU A 23 14.57 -31.81 3.14
CA LEU A 23 15.53 -32.16 4.20
C LEU A 23 16.52 -33.28 3.78
N LEU A 24 16.15 -34.15 2.84
CA LEU A 24 17.03 -35.11 2.18
C LEU A 24 17.83 -34.50 1.01
N ALA A 25 17.37 -33.37 0.47
CA ALA A 25 18.07 -32.59 -0.55
C ALA A 25 19.22 -31.77 0.04
N GLY A 26 19.02 -31.17 1.21
CA GLY A 26 20.06 -30.40 1.91
C GLY A 26 19.59 -29.15 2.66
N ALA A 27 18.29 -28.98 2.91
CA ALA A 27 17.77 -27.86 3.71
C ALA A 27 18.28 -27.91 5.18
N ASP A 28 18.80 -26.79 5.69
CA ASP A 28 19.08 -26.62 7.13
C ASP A 28 17.82 -26.26 7.93
N ALA A 29 16.84 -25.67 7.25
CA ALA A 29 15.59 -25.25 7.83
C ALA A 29 14.44 -25.26 6.83
N LEU A 30 13.22 -25.42 7.34
CA LEU A 30 11.98 -25.32 6.59
C LEU A 30 11.15 -24.10 7.02
N LEU A 31 10.49 -23.45 6.06
CA LEU A 31 9.42 -22.49 6.29
C LEU A 31 8.08 -23.09 5.82
N ILE A 32 7.13 -23.20 6.74
CA ILE A 32 5.76 -23.69 6.50
C ILE A 32 4.75 -22.71 7.10
N GLY A 33 3.44 -22.96 6.99
CA GLY A 33 2.44 -22.16 7.71
C GLY A 33 0.99 -22.59 7.52
N ASP A 34 0.11 -21.99 8.30
CA ASP A 34 -1.34 -22.08 8.16
C ASP A 34 -1.82 -20.85 7.38
N ASP A 35 -2.56 -21.05 6.29
CA ASP A 35 -2.98 -19.98 5.36
C ASP A 35 -3.93 -18.93 5.96
N ARG A 36 -4.43 -19.14 7.19
CA ARG A 36 -5.03 -18.05 7.98
C ARG A 36 -3.99 -17.04 8.45
N PHE A 37 -2.84 -17.50 8.95
CA PHE A 37 -1.85 -16.67 9.65
C PHE A 37 -0.64 -16.31 8.79
N GLY A 38 -0.29 -17.14 7.82
CA GLY A 38 0.74 -16.89 6.81
C GLY A 38 0.11 -16.67 5.44
N MET A 39 0.63 -15.69 4.70
CA MET A 39 0.33 -15.48 3.28
C MET A 39 1.44 -16.08 2.43
N ARG A 40 1.13 -16.33 1.16
CA ARG A 40 2.13 -16.69 0.13
C ARG A 40 2.93 -17.91 0.56
N LEU A 41 2.20 -18.94 0.95
CA LEU A 41 2.70 -20.27 1.26
C LEU A 41 2.58 -21.16 0.00
N PRO A 42 3.54 -22.07 -0.26
CA PRO A 42 3.33 -23.14 -1.25
C PRO A 42 2.10 -24.00 -0.92
N GLY A 43 1.87 -24.31 0.35
CA GLY A 43 0.68 -25.02 0.86
C GLY A 43 0.41 -24.72 2.33
N SER A 44 -0.76 -25.13 2.82
CA SER A 44 -1.23 -24.84 4.18
C SER A 44 -1.10 -26.07 5.09
N PHE A 45 -0.65 -25.87 6.32
CA PHE A 45 -0.41 -26.91 7.32
C PHE A 45 -1.30 -26.68 8.53
N SER A 46 -2.03 -27.71 8.95
CA SER A 46 -2.68 -27.76 10.26
C SER A 46 -1.66 -27.74 11.40
N VAL A 47 -2.16 -27.59 12.64
CA VAL A 47 -1.35 -27.72 13.87
C VAL A 47 -0.75 -29.14 13.97
N GLU A 48 -1.52 -30.14 13.55
CA GLU A 48 -1.14 -31.55 13.52
C GLU A 48 -0.03 -31.82 12.49
N GLU A 49 -0.18 -31.34 11.26
CA GLU A 49 0.85 -31.47 10.21
C GLU A 49 2.12 -30.66 10.53
N THR A 50 1.96 -29.50 11.17
CA THR A 50 3.09 -28.71 11.71
C THR A 50 3.88 -29.51 12.76
N ALA A 51 3.19 -30.26 13.62
CA ALA A 51 3.83 -31.17 14.58
C ALA A 51 4.55 -32.34 13.90
N GLU A 52 3.99 -32.87 12.80
CA GLU A 52 4.65 -33.91 12.00
C GLU A 52 5.91 -33.40 11.31
N VAL A 53 5.88 -32.22 10.68
CA VAL A 53 7.08 -31.59 10.07
C VAL A 53 8.18 -31.34 11.11
N VAL A 54 7.83 -30.88 12.32
CA VAL A 54 8.81 -30.72 13.41
C VAL A 54 9.40 -32.07 13.84
N ALA A 55 8.59 -33.13 13.91
CA ALA A 55 9.06 -34.48 14.21
C ALA A 55 9.91 -35.10 13.08
N VAL A 56 9.71 -34.70 11.83
CA VAL A 56 10.58 -35.04 10.68
C VAL A 56 11.90 -34.27 10.77
N ALA A 57 11.86 -32.94 10.84
CA ALA A 57 13.04 -32.07 10.86
C ALA A 57 14.01 -32.41 12.00
N ALA A 58 13.49 -32.80 13.17
CA ALA A 58 14.28 -33.25 14.31
C ALA A 58 15.17 -34.48 13.98
N LYS A 59 14.76 -35.38 13.08
CA LYS A 59 15.60 -36.52 12.61
C LYS A 59 16.81 -36.03 11.82
N HIS A 60 16.65 -34.91 11.09
CA HIS A 60 17.66 -34.30 10.21
C HIS A 60 18.52 -33.23 10.92
N GLN A 61 18.26 -32.96 12.20
CA GLN A 61 18.84 -31.85 12.97
C GLN A 61 18.53 -30.46 12.39
N ALA A 62 17.46 -30.37 11.58
CA ALA A 62 17.04 -29.16 10.90
C ALA A 62 16.02 -28.36 11.72
N ARG A 63 15.91 -27.07 11.40
CA ARG A 63 14.97 -26.14 12.06
C ARG A 63 13.66 -26.04 11.30
N VAL A 64 12.60 -25.64 12.00
CA VAL A 64 11.28 -25.37 11.40
C VAL A 64 10.82 -24.00 11.86
N TYR A 65 10.52 -23.14 10.90
CA TYR A 65 9.93 -21.84 11.09
C TYR A 65 8.49 -21.83 10.54
N VAL A 66 7.61 -21.07 11.19
CA VAL A 66 6.23 -20.89 10.74
C VAL A 66 6.01 -19.47 10.25
N SER A 67 5.54 -19.30 9.03
CA SER A 67 5.15 -17.99 8.52
C SER A 67 3.85 -17.54 9.18
N MET A 68 3.92 -16.38 9.82
CA MET A 68 2.83 -15.63 10.46
C MET A 68 2.82 -14.20 9.91
N ASN A 69 3.10 -14.06 8.61
CA ASN A 69 3.31 -12.81 7.91
C ASN A 69 2.01 -12.19 7.33
N ASN A 70 0.82 -12.70 7.69
CA ASN A 70 -0.45 -12.10 7.30
C ASN A 70 -0.68 -10.73 7.97
N LEU A 71 -1.38 -9.84 7.27
CA LEU A 71 -1.91 -8.61 7.83
C LEU A 71 -3.12 -8.96 8.71
N MET A 72 -2.93 -8.98 10.02
CA MET A 72 -3.91 -9.58 10.92
C MET A 72 -5.16 -8.70 10.98
N SER A 73 -6.34 -9.30 10.73
CA SER A 73 -7.62 -8.67 11.04
C SER A 73 -7.95 -8.82 12.53
N ASN A 74 -8.77 -7.92 13.08
CA ASN A 74 -9.24 -8.04 14.47
C ASN A 74 -9.95 -9.39 14.74
N GLU A 75 -10.47 -10.02 13.70
CA GLU A 75 -11.12 -11.33 13.74
C GLU A 75 -10.10 -12.46 13.92
N LEU A 76 -9.04 -12.44 13.12
CA LEU A 76 -7.95 -13.41 13.19
C LEU A 76 -7.14 -13.29 14.50
N LEU A 77 -7.06 -12.08 15.09
CA LEU A 77 -6.47 -11.88 16.42
C LEU A 77 -7.12 -12.75 17.51
N LYS A 78 -8.37 -13.18 17.34
CA LYS A 78 -9.09 -13.99 18.33
C LYS A 78 -8.64 -15.45 18.33
N GLU A 79 -8.16 -15.94 17.18
CA GLU A 79 -7.60 -17.29 17.02
C GLU A 79 -6.06 -17.32 17.31
N LEU A 80 -5.39 -16.17 17.17
CA LEU A 80 -3.93 -16.02 17.27
C LEU A 80 -3.30 -16.54 18.58
N PRO A 81 -3.84 -16.29 19.79
CA PRO A 81 -3.27 -16.80 21.05
C PRO A 81 -3.24 -18.34 21.14
N GLU A 82 -4.29 -19.02 20.69
CA GLU A 82 -4.37 -20.48 20.77
C GLU A 82 -3.40 -21.12 19.78
N TYR A 83 -3.32 -20.59 18.55
CA TYR A 83 -2.37 -21.04 17.54
C TYR A 83 -0.91 -20.86 18.02
N VAL A 84 -0.54 -19.69 18.54
CA VAL A 84 0.80 -19.44 19.09
C VAL A 84 1.14 -20.39 20.25
N GLN A 85 0.19 -20.66 21.16
CA GLN A 85 0.38 -21.64 22.22
C GLN A 85 0.54 -23.07 21.69
N ALA A 86 -0.06 -23.41 20.55
CA ALA A 86 0.12 -24.71 19.91
C ALA A 86 1.52 -24.84 19.31
N LEU A 87 1.98 -23.84 18.52
CA LEU A 87 3.35 -23.80 17.98
C LEU A 87 4.41 -23.89 19.10
N GLY A 88 4.16 -23.20 20.21
CA GLY A 88 5.03 -23.21 21.39
C GLY A 88 5.12 -24.56 22.11
N LYS A 89 4.05 -25.36 22.08
CA LYS A 89 4.03 -26.75 22.61
C LYS A 89 4.66 -27.75 21.64
N ILE A 90 4.54 -27.51 20.33
CA ILE A 90 5.13 -28.35 19.28
C ILE A 90 6.65 -28.24 19.26
N GLY A 91 7.21 -27.06 19.56
CA GLY A 91 8.65 -26.80 19.48
C GLY A 91 9.09 -26.22 18.13
N VAL A 92 8.23 -25.41 17.51
CA VAL A 92 8.62 -24.56 16.37
C VAL A 92 9.76 -23.63 16.81
N HIS A 93 10.79 -23.50 15.96
CA HIS A 93 12.04 -22.82 16.33
C HIS A 93 11.93 -21.28 16.24
N GLY A 94 11.07 -20.79 15.35
CA GLY A 94 10.87 -19.37 15.09
C GLY A 94 9.66 -19.09 14.22
N VAL A 95 9.24 -17.83 14.14
CA VAL A 95 8.16 -17.38 13.25
C VAL A 95 8.58 -16.20 12.40
N GLU A 96 8.19 -16.18 11.13
CA GLU A 96 8.28 -14.99 10.28
C GLU A 96 7.05 -14.10 10.50
N PHE A 97 7.23 -12.82 10.81
CA PHE A 97 6.11 -11.91 11.12
C PHE A 97 6.33 -10.52 10.51
N ASN A 98 5.23 -9.80 10.24
CA ASN A 98 5.26 -8.36 9.96
C ASN A 98 4.20 -7.55 10.73
N ASP A 99 3.18 -8.21 11.28
CA ASP A 99 2.18 -7.57 12.13
C ASP A 99 2.65 -7.54 13.61
N PRO A 100 2.69 -6.37 14.28
CA PRO A 100 3.11 -6.30 15.68
C PRO A 100 2.21 -7.06 16.67
N SER A 101 0.99 -7.46 16.27
CA SER A 101 0.16 -8.38 17.07
C SER A 101 0.81 -9.75 17.27
N VAL A 102 1.46 -10.29 16.25
CA VAL A 102 2.20 -11.57 16.33
C VAL A 102 3.39 -11.43 17.28
N LEU A 103 4.13 -10.32 17.19
CA LEU A 103 5.22 -9.99 18.10
C LEU A 103 4.76 -9.93 19.57
N ALA A 104 3.58 -9.36 19.83
CA ALA A 104 3.00 -9.33 21.16
C ALA A 104 2.56 -10.72 21.64
N SER A 105 1.80 -11.45 20.81
CA SER A 105 1.29 -12.80 21.12
C SER A 105 2.42 -13.81 21.41
N ILE A 106 3.48 -13.82 20.59
CA ILE A 106 4.66 -14.67 20.79
C ILE A 106 5.33 -14.35 22.14
N LYS A 107 5.54 -13.07 22.46
CA LYS A 107 6.15 -12.67 23.75
C LYS A 107 5.30 -13.04 24.97
N GLU A 108 3.98 -13.02 24.86
CA GLU A 108 3.08 -13.34 25.97
C GLU A 108 2.90 -14.87 26.15
N HIS A 109 2.83 -15.62 25.04
CA HIS A 109 2.34 -17.01 25.06
C HIS A 109 3.37 -18.07 24.67
N ALA A 110 4.42 -17.70 23.93
CA ALA A 110 5.49 -18.62 23.52
C ALA A 110 6.87 -17.91 23.39
N PRO A 111 7.37 -17.23 24.44
CA PRO A 111 8.57 -16.37 24.38
C PRO A 111 9.90 -17.10 24.11
N HIS A 112 9.88 -18.43 23.97
CA HIS A 112 11.00 -19.25 23.54
C HIS A 112 11.11 -19.41 22.01
N ILE A 113 10.05 -19.07 21.26
CA ILE A 113 10.05 -19.05 19.79
C ILE A 113 10.84 -17.82 19.30
N GLN A 114 11.75 -18.01 18.35
CA GLN A 114 12.50 -16.91 17.74
C GLN A 114 11.62 -16.05 16.82
N LEU A 115 11.95 -14.77 16.70
CA LEU A 115 11.16 -13.78 15.96
C LEU A 115 11.94 -13.31 14.73
N HIS A 116 11.44 -13.60 13.54
CA HIS A 116 12.06 -13.21 12.27
C HIS A 116 11.19 -12.13 11.61
N TRP A 117 11.70 -10.90 11.50
CA TRP A 117 10.96 -9.82 10.86
C TRP A 117 10.94 -10.00 9.33
N ASN A 118 9.76 -10.18 8.74
CA ASN A 118 9.56 -10.30 7.29
C ASN A 118 8.34 -9.50 6.81
N ALA A 119 8.55 -8.20 6.58
CA ALA A 119 7.65 -7.32 5.86
C ALA A 119 7.96 -7.21 4.35
N GLU A 120 8.88 -8.05 3.84
CA GLU A 120 9.21 -8.31 2.43
C GLU A 120 9.79 -7.17 1.59
N MET A 121 9.23 -5.95 1.69
CA MET A 121 9.54 -4.78 0.86
C MET A 121 9.74 -3.51 1.72
N THR A 122 10.09 -3.67 3.01
CA THR A 122 10.25 -2.53 3.95
C THR A 122 11.50 -2.61 4.83
N SER A 123 12.31 -3.65 4.64
CA SER A 123 13.62 -3.83 5.28
C SER A 123 14.74 -3.28 4.40
N THR A 124 14.60 -2.01 3.98
CA THR A 124 15.44 -1.35 2.97
C THR A 124 16.66 -0.62 3.53
N ASN A 125 16.80 -0.53 4.86
CA ASN A 125 17.96 0.08 5.50
C ASN A 125 18.35 -0.58 6.84
N TYR A 126 19.62 -0.48 7.22
CA TYR A 126 20.16 -1.10 8.44
C TYR A 126 19.52 -0.55 9.73
N ALA A 127 19.01 0.69 9.75
CA ALA A 127 18.44 1.28 10.95
C ALA A 127 17.05 0.71 11.26
N THR A 128 16.17 0.60 10.27
CA THR A 128 14.86 -0.07 10.37
C THR A 128 14.99 -1.55 10.69
N ALA A 129 15.96 -2.25 10.09
CA ALA A 129 16.28 -3.63 10.47
C ALA A 129 16.73 -3.76 11.93
N ASN A 130 17.61 -2.86 12.39
CA ASN A 130 18.07 -2.84 13.78
C ASN A 130 16.98 -2.43 14.78
N TYR A 131 16.04 -1.56 14.40
CA TYR A 131 14.86 -1.20 15.20
C TYR A 131 14.08 -2.45 15.58
N TRP A 132 13.71 -3.31 14.62
CA TRP A 132 13.01 -4.58 14.89
C TRP A 132 13.86 -5.54 15.74
N GLY A 133 15.19 -5.50 15.61
CA GLY A 133 16.12 -6.12 16.55
C GLY A 133 15.93 -5.65 18.00
N THR A 134 15.82 -4.34 18.25
CA THR A 134 15.49 -3.83 19.60
C THR A 134 14.13 -4.29 20.11
N LYS A 135 13.18 -4.54 19.19
CA LYS A 135 11.87 -5.11 19.52
C LYS A 135 11.90 -6.61 19.75
N GLY A 136 13.05 -7.27 19.59
CA GLY A 136 13.25 -8.69 19.90
C GLY A 136 13.27 -9.62 18.69
N ALA A 137 13.31 -9.10 17.46
CA ALA A 137 13.60 -9.94 16.31
C ALA A 137 15.05 -10.45 16.37
N SER A 138 15.28 -11.76 16.23
CA SER A 138 16.61 -12.35 16.09
C SER A 138 17.16 -12.23 14.67
N ARG A 139 16.26 -12.00 13.70
CA ARG A 139 16.53 -12.01 12.26
C ARG A 139 15.66 -10.99 11.53
N VAL A 140 16.17 -10.47 10.42
CA VAL A 140 15.43 -9.69 9.43
C VAL A 140 15.53 -10.35 8.06
N VAL A 141 14.43 -10.37 7.32
CA VAL A 141 14.42 -10.62 5.87
C VAL A 141 14.65 -9.28 5.19
N LEU A 142 15.67 -9.20 4.33
CA LEU A 142 16.02 -7.98 3.61
C LEU A 142 15.04 -7.74 2.44
N ALA A 143 14.84 -6.48 2.07
CA ALA A 143 13.83 -6.14 1.06
C ALA A 143 14.25 -6.64 -0.34
N ARG A 144 13.31 -7.28 -1.05
CA ARG A 144 13.54 -7.86 -2.39
C ARG A 144 13.82 -6.82 -3.49
N GLU A 145 13.60 -5.53 -3.20
CA GLU A 145 13.88 -4.42 -4.12
C GLU A 145 15.32 -3.85 -3.98
N LEU A 146 16.11 -4.33 -3.01
CA LEU A 146 17.52 -3.97 -2.88
C LEU A 146 18.40 -4.73 -3.88
N ASN A 147 19.33 -4.03 -4.51
CA ASN A 147 20.34 -4.65 -5.38
C ASN A 147 21.53 -5.22 -4.57
N MET A 148 22.45 -5.92 -5.24
CA MET A 148 23.60 -6.59 -4.59
C MET A 148 24.50 -5.62 -3.79
N ASP A 149 24.77 -4.41 -4.31
CA ASP A 149 25.59 -3.42 -3.60
C ASP A 149 24.86 -2.91 -2.34
N GLU A 150 23.56 -2.63 -2.44
CA GLU A 150 22.75 -2.20 -1.29
C GLU A 150 22.63 -3.28 -0.20
N LEU A 151 22.45 -4.55 -0.60
CA LEU A 151 22.42 -5.70 0.30
C LEU A 151 23.77 -5.87 1.01
N THR A 152 24.87 -5.88 0.26
CA THR A 152 26.22 -6.12 0.80
C THR A 152 26.74 -4.95 1.63
N GLU A 153 26.37 -3.70 1.32
CA GLU A 153 26.61 -2.54 2.20
C GLU A 153 25.79 -2.62 3.49
N MET A 154 24.52 -3.06 3.42
CA MET A 154 23.62 -3.10 4.58
C MET A 154 24.05 -4.10 5.66
N VAL A 155 24.46 -5.31 5.26
CA VAL A 155 24.67 -6.45 6.20
C VAL A 155 25.70 -6.16 7.31
N PRO A 156 26.88 -5.57 7.05
CA PRO A 156 27.87 -5.23 8.08
C PRO A 156 27.37 -4.32 9.23
N TYR A 157 26.28 -3.59 9.04
CA TYR A 157 25.69 -2.70 10.06
C TYR A 157 24.56 -3.36 10.87
N LEU A 158 24.22 -4.62 10.60
CA LEU A 158 23.13 -5.33 11.27
C LEU A 158 23.57 -5.93 12.62
N LYS A 159 22.70 -5.81 13.62
CA LYS A 159 22.83 -6.38 14.97
C LYS A 159 21.95 -7.62 15.15
N VAL A 160 21.43 -8.13 14.04
CA VAL A 160 20.45 -9.22 13.88
C VAL A 160 20.84 -10.03 12.65
N GLN A 161 20.40 -11.30 12.58
CA GLN A 161 20.71 -12.15 11.43
C GLN A 161 20.08 -11.60 10.14
N ALA A 162 20.83 -11.58 9.04
CA ALA A 162 20.32 -11.26 7.72
C ALA A 162 19.79 -12.52 7.00
N GLN A 163 18.60 -12.42 6.41
CA GLN A 163 18.04 -13.43 5.50
C GLN A 163 17.72 -12.79 4.15
N VAL A 164 18.14 -13.44 3.07
CA VAL A 164 17.94 -12.98 1.69
C VAL A 164 17.27 -14.10 0.88
N GLN A 165 16.29 -13.76 0.04
CA GLN A 165 15.77 -14.70 -0.97
C GLN A 165 16.76 -14.77 -2.12
N VAL A 166 17.31 -15.97 -2.37
CA VAL A 166 18.32 -16.21 -3.41
C VAL A 166 17.77 -16.99 -4.60
N HIS A 167 16.65 -17.68 -4.43
CA HIS A 167 15.99 -18.41 -5.50
C HIS A 167 14.47 -18.29 -5.46
N GLY A 168 13.84 -18.36 -6.63
CA GLY A 168 12.39 -18.49 -6.81
C GLY A 168 11.67 -17.16 -7.02
N MET A 169 10.41 -17.24 -7.44
CA MET A 169 9.54 -16.09 -7.76
C MET A 169 9.38 -15.09 -6.62
N THR A 170 9.15 -13.83 -6.98
CA THR A 170 8.82 -12.76 -6.03
C THR A 170 7.37 -12.33 -6.17
N ASN A 171 6.70 -12.03 -5.06
CA ASN A 171 5.37 -11.44 -5.12
C ASN A 171 5.47 -9.92 -5.31
N ILE A 172 5.14 -9.43 -6.51
CA ILE A 172 5.26 -8.02 -6.89
C ILE A 172 4.02 -7.17 -6.55
N TYR A 173 2.89 -7.80 -6.20
CA TYR A 173 1.63 -7.14 -5.86
C TYR A 173 0.72 -8.01 -4.99
N HIS A 174 -0.05 -7.42 -4.07
CA HIS A 174 -1.02 -8.15 -3.25
C HIS A 174 -2.20 -7.27 -2.82
N SER A 175 -3.43 -7.77 -2.95
CA SER A 175 -4.68 -7.05 -2.65
C SER A 175 -5.61 -7.85 -1.73
N LYS A 176 -6.35 -7.15 -0.84
CA LYS A 176 -7.50 -7.73 -0.10
C LYS A 176 -8.70 -8.04 -1.01
N ARG A 177 -8.69 -7.60 -2.27
CA ARG A 177 -9.76 -7.84 -3.26
C ARG A 177 -9.50 -9.11 -4.05
N SER A 178 -10.58 -9.77 -4.47
CA SER A 178 -10.59 -10.82 -5.49
C SER A 178 -10.74 -10.21 -6.89
N LEU A 179 -9.61 -9.81 -7.48
CA LEU A 179 -9.56 -9.07 -8.75
C LEU A 179 -9.95 -9.93 -9.97
N VAL A 180 -9.61 -11.23 -9.94
CA VAL A 180 -9.98 -12.20 -10.99
C VAL A 180 -11.46 -12.56 -10.87
N GLN A 181 -11.96 -12.84 -9.66
CA GLN A 181 -13.41 -13.05 -9.47
C GLN A 181 -14.21 -11.82 -9.89
N SER A 182 -13.73 -10.62 -9.54
CA SER A 182 -14.37 -9.35 -9.93
C SER A 182 -14.39 -9.17 -11.45
N TYR A 183 -13.25 -9.38 -12.11
CA TYR A 183 -13.17 -9.30 -13.58
C TYR A 183 -14.10 -10.28 -14.28
N MET A 184 -14.06 -11.56 -13.87
CA MET A 184 -14.87 -12.62 -14.47
C MET A 184 -16.37 -12.37 -14.26
N SER A 185 -16.75 -11.83 -13.10
CA SER A 185 -18.13 -11.39 -12.83
C SER A 185 -18.55 -10.20 -13.72
N HIS A 186 -17.67 -9.21 -13.93
CA HIS A 186 -17.92 -8.07 -14.84
C HIS A 186 -18.20 -8.49 -16.28
N GLN A 187 -17.48 -9.50 -16.80
CA GLN A 187 -17.75 -10.04 -18.14
C GLN A 187 -19.00 -10.95 -18.20
N GLY A 188 -19.80 -11.04 -17.12
CA GLY A 188 -20.97 -11.91 -17.02
C GLY A 188 -20.64 -13.40 -16.93
N ARG A 189 -19.41 -13.75 -16.53
CA ARG A 189 -18.89 -15.13 -16.45
C ARG A 189 -18.29 -15.42 -15.06
N PRO A 190 -19.03 -15.22 -13.95
CA PRO A 190 -18.51 -15.47 -12.60
C PRO A 190 -17.99 -16.90 -12.48
N VAL A 191 -16.83 -17.06 -11.82
CA VAL A 191 -16.20 -18.37 -11.64
C VAL A 191 -16.85 -19.10 -10.47
N GLU A 192 -17.25 -20.35 -10.69
CA GLU A 192 -17.60 -21.33 -9.66
C GLU A 192 -16.46 -22.35 -9.54
N GLY A 193 -15.46 -22.04 -8.69
CA GLY A 193 -14.27 -22.87 -8.53
C GLY A 193 -13.18 -22.17 -7.72
N HIS A 194 -12.04 -22.85 -7.52
CA HIS A 194 -10.87 -22.21 -6.91
C HIS A 194 -10.13 -21.35 -7.96
N LEU A 195 -9.53 -20.25 -7.51
CA LEU A 195 -8.75 -19.30 -8.33
C LEU A 195 -7.26 -19.31 -7.92
N GLY A 196 -6.80 -20.43 -7.36
CA GLY A 196 -5.52 -20.53 -6.70
C GLY A 196 -4.37 -20.86 -7.65
N LYS A 197 -3.25 -21.15 -7.01
CA LYS A 197 -1.95 -21.45 -7.64
C LYS A 197 -2.04 -22.58 -8.66
N GLU A 198 -2.79 -23.62 -8.30
CA GLU A 198 -3.07 -24.82 -9.09
C GLU A 198 -3.76 -24.54 -10.42
N ARG A 199 -4.46 -23.41 -10.57
CA ARG A 199 -5.19 -23.07 -11.81
C ARG A 199 -4.31 -22.46 -12.91
N GLY A 200 -3.05 -22.12 -12.64
CA GLY A 200 -2.14 -21.63 -13.68
C GLY A 200 -2.62 -20.37 -14.41
N LEU A 201 -3.21 -19.41 -13.69
CA LEU A 201 -3.68 -18.15 -14.26
C LEU A 201 -2.54 -17.14 -14.40
N PHE A 202 -2.59 -16.30 -15.43
CA PHE A 202 -1.60 -15.24 -15.66
C PHE A 202 -2.17 -14.00 -16.35
N LEU A 203 -1.51 -12.87 -16.12
CA LEU A 203 -1.70 -11.64 -16.88
C LEU A 203 -0.57 -11.46 -17.89
N ILE A 204 -0.90 -11.03 -19.10
CA ILE A 204 0.03 -10.37 -20.03
C ILE A 204 -0.32 -8.88 -20.04
N GLU A 205 0.67 -7.99 -20.05
CA GLU A 205 0.45 -6.53 -20.14
C GLU A 205 0.44 -6.11 -21.62
N ALA A 206 -0.41 -5.13 -21.99
CA ALA A 206 -0.67 -4.80 -23.40
C ALA A 206 0.57 -4.40 -24.22
N GLU A 207 1.57 -3.78 -23.58
CA GLU A 207 2.85 -3.38 -24.19
C GLU A 207 3.98 -4.40 -23.94
N ARG A 208 3.89 -5.26 -22.91
CA ARG A 208 4.85 -6.35 -22.59
C ARG A 208 4.25 -7.72 -22.92
N ARG A 209 4.24 -8.07 -24.20
CA ARG A 209 3.53 -9.26 -24.71
C ARG A 209 4.24 -10.59 -24.47
N ASP A 210 5.54 -10.52 -24.22
CA ASP A 210 6.41 -11.69 -24.04
C ASP A 210 6.57 -12.04 -22.54
N GLU A 211 6.21 -11.11 -21.64
CA GLU A 211 6.22 -11.29 -20.18
C GLU A 211 4.85 -11.79 -19.66
N LYS A 212 4.87 -12.80 -18.77
CA LYS A 212 3.66 -13.40 -18.19
C LYS A 212 3.75 -13.35 -16.68
N PHE A 213 2.79 -12.72 -16.03
CA PHE A 213 2.78 -12.54 -14.57
C PHE A 213 1.78 -13.50 -13.93
N PRO A 214 2.23 -14.53 -13.19
CA PRO A 214 1.33 -15.46 -12.50
C PRO A 214 0.42 -14.72 -11.53
N ILE A 215 -0.89 -14.99 -11.60
CA ILE A 215 -1.90 -14.39 -10.74
C ILE A 215 -2.70 -15.50 -10.04
N TYR A 216 -2.99 -15.35 -8.75
CA TYR A 216 -3.86 -16.27 -8.03
C TYR A 216 -4.62 -15.57 -6.91
N GLU A 217 -5.67 -16.21 -6.42
CA GLU A 217 -6.43 -15.80 -5.24
C GLU A 217 -6.40 -16.88 -4.16
N ASP A 218 -6.24 -16.46 -2.91
CA ASP A 218 -6.40 -17.31 -1.73
C ASP A 218 -7.31 -16.61 -0.69
N VAL A 219 -7.37 -17.13 0.55
CA VAL A 219 -8.16 -16.51 1.63
C VAL A 219 -7.70 -15.11 2.02
N ASN A 220 -6.54 -14.65 1.52
CA ASN A 220 -5.92 -13.35 1.76
C ASN A 220 -6.03 -12.41 0.54
N GLY A 221 -6.75 -12.82 -0.52
CA GLY A 221 -7.07 -12.04 -1.71
C GLY A 221 -6.15 -12.33 -2.92
N THR A 222 -6.07 -11.41 -3.89
CA THR A 222 -5.26 -11.59 -5.11
C THR A 222 -3.78 -11.28 -4.90
N HIS A 223 -2.92 -12.20 -5.36
CA HIS A 223 -1.46 -12.09 -5.44
C HIS A 223 -1.02 -12.07 -6.91
N ILE A 224 0.05 -11.32 -7.24
CA ILE A 224 0.69 -11.38 -8.57
C ILE A 224 2.20 -11.53 -8.36
N MET A 225 2.79 -12.47 -9.09
CA MET A 225 4.21 -12.83 -9.04
C MET A 225 5.01 -12.17 -10.16
N SER A 226 6.35 -12.13 -10.03
CA SER A 226 7.27 -11.83 -11.12
C SER A 226 7.13 -12.83 -12.27
N SER A 227 7.46 -12.40 -13.48
CA SER A 227 7.50 -13.26 -14.67
C SER A 227 8.57 -14.34 -14.58
N GLU A 228 9.75 -13.96 -14.10
CA GLU A 228 10.89 -14.83 -13.89
C GLU A 228 11.14 -15.10 -12.39
N ASP A 229 11.89 -16.17 -12.11
CA ASP A 229 12.49 -16.44 -10.81
C ASP A 229 13.72 -15.54 -10.57
N ILE A 230 13.99 -15.22 -9.30
CA ILE A 230 15.35 -14.82 -8.92
C ILE A 230 16.24 -16.07 -8.91
N CYS A 231 17.49 -15.96 -9.37
CA CYS A 231 18.53 -16.95 -9.09
C CYS A 231 19.88 -16.26 -8.84
N ILE A 232 20.39 -16.34 -7.62
CA ILE A 232 21.66 -15.73 -7.18
C ILE A 232 22.74 -16.83 -7.02
N LEU A 233 22.65 -17.96 -7.74
CA LEU A 233 23.56 -19.10 -7.52
C LEU A 233 25.02 -18.77 -7.93
N GLU A 234 25.19 -17.99 -8.98
CA GLU A 234 26.50 -17.51 -9.45
C GLU A 234 27.14 -16.55 -8.41
N ASP A 235 26.39 -15.50 -8.04
CA ASP A 235 26.83 -14.42 -7.14
C ASP A 235 26.64 -14.73 -5.63
N LEU A 236 26.22 -15.95 -5.26
CA LEU A 236 25.97 -16.36 -3.87
C LEU A 236 27.16 -16.09 -2.94
N HIS A 237 28.37 -16.17 -3.51
CA HIS A 237 29.64 -15.91 -2.84
C HIS A 237 29.77 -14.47 -2.31
N LEU A 238 29.20 -13.47 -2.98
CA LEU A 238 29.19 -12.07 -2.55
C LEU A 238 28.35 -11.89 -1.27
N LEU A 239 27.18 -12.53 -1.21
CA LEU A 239 26.32 -12.51 -0.03
C LEU A 239 26.92 -13.32 1.14
N MET A 240 27.66 -14.39 0.84
CA MET A 240 28.41 -15.13 1.86
C MET A 240 29.56 -14.30 2.45
N GLU A 241 30.35 -13.62 1.62
CA GLU A 241 31.44 -12.74 2.07
C GLU A 241 30.93 -11.55 2.90
N ALA A 242 29.81 -10.94 2.48
CA ALA A 242 29.14 -9.87 3.23
C ALA A 242 28.54 -10.32 4.57
N GLY A 243 28.41 -11.64 4.80
CA GLY A 243 27.94 -12.21 6.07
C GLY A 243 26.44 -12.43 6.17
N VAL A 244 25.74 -12.69 5.06
CA VAL A 244 24.32 -13.11 5.10
C VAL A 244 24.22 -14.45 5.85
N HIS A 245 23.28 -14.53 6.81
CA HIS A 245 23.20 -15.67 7.74
C HIS A 245 22.27 -16.79 7.23
N SER A 246 21.28 -16.46 6.42
CA SER A 246 20.27 -17.39 5.91
C SER A 246 19.91 -17.07 4.46
N PHE A 247 19.86 -18.10 3.64
CA PHE A 247 19.51 -18.03 2.22
C PHE A 247 18.19 -18.75 2.01
N LYS A 248 17.18 -18.01 1.55
CA LYS A 248 15.83 -18.55 1.30
C LYS A 248 15.68 -18.96 -0.17
N ILE A 249 15.28 -20.21 -0.39
CA ILE A 249 14.66 -20.69 -1.62
C ILE A 249 13.14 -20.61 -1.46
N GLU A 250 12.48 -19.93 -2.39
CA GLU A 250 11.01 -19.89 -2.50
C GLU A 250 10.56 -20.93 -3.55
N GLY A 251 10.02 -22.06 -3.10
CA GLY A 251 9.58 -23.18 -3.93
C GLY A 251 8.11 -23.09 -4.39
N MET A 252 7.50 -21.91 -4.32
CA MET A 252 6.10 -21.71 -4.71
C MET A 252 5.96 -21.78 -6.24
N LEU A 253 4.83 -22.34 -6.71
CA LEU A 253 4.49 -22.49 -8.14
C LEU A 253 5.40 -23.46 -8.92
N LYS A 254 6.38 -24.08 -8.25
CA LYS A 254 7.31 -25.10 -8.78
C LYS A 254 6.97 -26.50 -8.22
N PRO A 255 7.30 -27.59 -8.94
CA PRO A 255 7.05 -28.95 -8.51
C PRO A 255 8.10 -29.42 -7.50
N LEU A 256 7.81 -30.52 -6.81
CA LEU A 256 8.72 -31.08 -5.80
C LEU A 256 10.09 -31.44 -6.39
N ALA A 257 10.14 -31.97 -7.61
CA ALA A 257 11.40 -32.32 -8.27
C ALA A 257 12.30 -31.10 -8.56
N TYR A 258 11.71 -29.97 -8.96
CA TYR A 258 12.41 -28.69 -9.16
C TYR A 258 12.97 -28.20 -7.82
N ASN A 259 12.11 -28.13 -6.79
CA ASN A 259 12.48 -27.69 -5.45
C ASN A 259 13.60 -28.58 -4.86
N GLU A 260 13.54 -29.89 -5.05
CA GLU A 260 14.57 -30.84 -4.60
C GLU A 260 15.93 -30.53 -5.25
N ALA A 261 15.97 -30.41 -6.57
CA ALA A 261 17.18 -30.17 -7.35
C ALA A 261 17.83 -28.80 -7.05
N VAL A 262 17.02 -27.74 -6.96
CA VAL A 262 17.51 -26.41 -6.56
C VAL A 262 18.14 -26.46 -5.17
N VAL A 263 17.54 -27.16 -4.21
CA VAL A 263 18.13 -27.33 -2.87
C VAL A 263 19.44 -28.10 -2.92
N ARG A 264 19.59 -29.10 -3.81
CA ARG A 264 20.87 -29.80 -4.03
C ARG A 264 21.92 -28.85 -4.61
N ALA A 265 21.60 -28.07 -5.63
CA ALA A 265 22.52 -27.11 -6.26
C ALA A 265 23.03 -26.06 -5.26
N TYR A 266 22.13 -25.40 -4.53
CA TYR A 266 22.51 -24.43 -3.49
C TYR A 266 23.29 -25.07 -2.33
N ARG A 267 22.95 -26.31 -1.94
CA ARG A 267 23.74 -27.05 -0.92
C ARG A 267 25.17 -27.28 -1.39
N VAL A 268 25.39 -27.73 -2.62
CA VAL A 268 26.74 -27.94 -3.17
C VAL A 268 27.53 -26.63 -3.24
N ALA A 269 26.91 -25.51 -3.63
CA ALA A 269 27.54 -24.20 -3.65
C ALA A 269 27.99 -23.75 -2.23
N LEU A 270 27.07 -23.79 -1.25
CA LEU A 270 27.35 -23.40 0.14
C LEU A 270 28.44 -24.26 0.79
N ASP A 271 28.37 -25.58 0.62
CA ASP A 271 29.33 -26.50 1.23
C ASP A 271 30.72 -26.40 0.53
N SER A 272 30.77 -26.05 -0.76
CA SER A 272 32.02 -25.79 -1.48
C SER A 272 32.71 -24.51 -1.00
N TYR A 273 31.97 -23.41 -0.87
CA TYR A 273 32.51 -22.14 -0.34
C TYR A 273 32.95 -22.29 1.13
N ALA A 274 32.20 -23.05 1.93
CA ALA A 274 32.57 -23.33 3.32
C ALA A 274 33.81 -24.24 3.46
N ALA A 275 34.19 -24.98 2.41
CA ALA A 275 35.39 -25.82 2.39
C ALA A 275 36.66 -25.03 2.02
N ASP A 276 36.61 -24.19 0.98
CA ASP A 276 37.71 -23.29 0.59
C ASP A 276 37.19 -22.05 -0.16
N ALA A 277 37.00 -20.95 0.57
CA ALA A 277 36.52 -19.69 0.01
C ALA A 277 37.56 -18.97 -0.89
N ASP A 278 38.86 -19.19 -0.66
CA ASP A 278 39.94 -18.60 -1.50
C ASP A 278 40.04 -19.33 -2.85
N ALA A 279 39.45 -20.52 -2.98
CA ALA A 279 39.45 -21.35 -4.19
C ALA A 279 38.05 -21.58 -4.79
N TYR A 280 37.00 -20.93 -4.28
CA TYR A 280 35.63 -21.08 -4.79
C TYR A 280 35.50 -20.56 -6.22
N ALA A 281 34.79 -21.33 -7.05
CA ALA A 281 34.30 -20.92 -8.36
C ALA A 281 32.94 -21.57 -8.61
N PHE A 282 32.04 -20.84 -9.26
CA PHE A 282 30.75 -21.37 -9.71
C PHE A 282 30.94 -22.46 -10.79
N CYS A 283 29.99 -23.40 -10.88
CA CYS A 283 30.00 -24.51 -11.83
C CYS A 283 28.63 -24.65 -12.50
N GLU A 284 28.59 -24.48 -13.82
CA GLU A 284 27.38 -24.54 -14.64
C GLU A 284 26.63 -25.89 -14.51
N GLU A 285 27.36 -27.00 -14.31
CA GLU A 285 26.82 -28.36 -14.15
C GLU A 285 25.87 -28.52 -12.94
N TRP A 286 25.77 -27.53 -12.04
CA TRP A 286 24.83 -27.55 -10.91
C TRP A 286 23.37 -27.23 -11.29
N LEU A 287 23.11 -26.79 -12.53
CA LEU A 287 21.76 -26.43 -12.99
C LEU A 287 20.98 -27.58 -13.67
N ASP A 288 21.66 -28.68 -14.06
CA ASP A 288 21.11 -29.71 -14.96
C ASP A 288 19.99 -30.62 -14.36
N GLU A 289 19.79 -30.66 -13.03
CA GLU A 289 18.91 -31.64 -12.36
C GLU A 289 17.42 -31.21 -12.22
N VAL A 290 17.02 -30.02 -12.67
CA VAL A 290 15.90 -29.23 -12.11
C VAL A 290 14.47 -29.59 -12.63
N HIS A 291 14.19 -30.85 -13.02
CA HIS A 291 13.46 -31.02 -14.29
C HIS A 291 12.19 -31.93 -14.48
N GLU A 292 11.53 -32.64 -13.52
CA GLU A 292 10.27 -33.42 -13.85
C GLU A 292 9.26 -33.87 -12.70
N VAL A 293 7.96 -33.45 -12.76
CA VAL A 293 6.62 -34.07 -12.31
C VAL A 293 6.16 -34.26 -10.78
N ASN A 294 4.83 -34.11 -10.47
CA ASN A 294 4.08 -34.35 -9.17
C ASN A 294 2.90 -35.43 -9.29
N GLU A 295 1.72 -35.60 -8.58
CA GLU A 295 0.90 -34.93 -7.51
C GLU A 295 -0.22 -35.85 -6.83
N MET A 296 -1.05 -35.37 -5.84
CA MET A 296 -2.17 -36.04 -5.06
C MET A 296 -3.34 -35.06 -4.60
N GLU A 297 -4.37 -35.42 -3.76
CA GLU A 297 -5.41 -34.45 -3.22
C GLU A 297 -6.26 -34.77 -1.92
N THR A 298 -6.91 -33.75 -1.24
CA THR A 298 -7.69 -33.79 0.08
C THR A 298 -8.83 -32.72 0.43
N VAL A 299 -8.58 -31.54 1.13
CA VAL A 299 -9.49 -30.35 1.58
C VAL A 299 -10.27 -30.41 2.98
N ALA A 300 -10.77 -29.39 3.79
CA ALA A 300 -10.50 -27.97 4.33
C ALA A 300 -11.65 -27.48 5.37
N VAL A 301 -11.96 -26.30 6.05
CA VAL A 301 -11.67 -24.79 6.19
C VAL A 301 -11.95 -24.11 7.64
N LYS A 302 -12.48 -22.84 7.85
CA LYS A 302 -12.23 -21.82 8.98
C LYS A 302 -13.39 -20.81 9.47
N ARG A 303 -13.21 -19.88 10.50
CA ARG A 303 -13.96 -18.57 10.97
C ARG A 303 -14.58 -18.51 12.44
N LYS A 304 -15.02 -17.45 13.24
CA LYS A 304 -15.24 -15.92 13.38
C LYS A 304 -15.36 -15.50 14.94
N PHE A 305 -15.68 -14.36 15.68
CA PHE A 305 -16.25 -12.93 15.65
C PHE A 305 -16.06 -12.13 17.04
N SER A 306 -16.58 -10.92 17.44
CA SER A 306 -16.17 -9.44 17.31
C SER A 306 -16.55 -8.45 18.52
N GLY A 307 -16.03 -7.17 18.59
CA GLY A 307 -16.55 -5.94 19.35
C GLY A 307 -15.67 -5.25 20.48
N LYS A 308 -15.90 -4.07 21.17
CA LYS A 308 -16.73 -2.78 21.07
C LYS A 308 -16.42 -1.75 22.27
N ARG A 309 -16.44 -0.36 22.19
CA ARG A 309 -16.14 0.63 23.34
C ARG A 309 -16.74 2.09 23.36
N ASN A 310 -15.93 3.18 23.36
CA ASN A 310 -16.20 4.60 23.84
C ASN A 310 -15.61 5.71 22.90
N ARG A 311 -16.01 7.00 23.07
CA ARG A 311 -15.95 8.13 22.09
C ARG A 311 -15.29 9.47 22.56
N LEU A 312 -15.06 10.42 21.63
CA LEU A 312 -14.68 11.86 21.80
C LEU A 312 -15.64 12.81 21.03
N ASP A 313 -15.54 14.14 21.24
CA ASP A 313 -16.60 15.12 20.88
C ASP A 313 -16.68 15.61 19.40
N LYS A 314 -15.58 15.78 18.64
CA LYS A 314 -15.63 16.24 17.22
C LYS A 314 -14.33 15.89 16.46
N PRO A 315 -14.38 15.41 15.20
CA PRO A 315 -13.18 15.11 14.41
C PRO A 315 -12.55 16.33 13.72
N GLU A 316 -11.26 16.19 13.43
CA GLU A 316 -10.45 17.05 12.55
C GLU A 316 -10.72 16.72 11.07
N LEU A 317 -10.87 17.72 10.20
CA LEU A 317 -10.92 17.53 8.74
C LEU A 317 -9.53 17.80 8.12
N LEU A 318 -8.83 16.73 7.74
CA LEU A 318 -7.48 16.77 7.18
C LEU A 318 -7.48 16.74 5.64
N ALA A 319 -7.11 17.87 5.04
CA ALA A 319 -7.13 18.06 3.59
C ALA A 319 -5.74 17.95 2.91
N PRO A 320 -5.68 17.54 1.63
CA PRO A 320 -4.43 17.42 0.89
C PRO A 320 -4.04 18.73 0.22
N ALA A 321 -2.75 19.09 0.28
CA ALA A 321 -2.19 20.18 -0.52
C ALA A 321 -0.97 19.73 -1.34
N GLY A 322 -0.99 20.03 -2.64
CA GLY A 322 0.12 19.78 -3.56
C GLY A 322 1.12 20.94 -3.61
N ASN A 323 0.65 22.17 -3.38
CA ASN A 323 1.40 23.43 -3.41
C ASN A 323 0.76 24.46 -2.46
N LEU A 324 1.42 25.61 -2.28
CA LEU A 324 1.00 26.67 -1.37
C LEU A 324 -0.37 27.30 -1.71
N GLU A 325 -0.77 27.33 -2.99
CA GLU A 325 -2.11 27.80 -3.37
C GLU A 325 -3.19 26.81 -2.89
N LYS A 326 -3.02 25.51 -3.18
CA LYS A 326 -3.93 24.44 -2.71
C LYS A 326 -4.07 24.43 -1.18
N LEU A 327 -3.00 24.70 -0.44
CA LEU A 327 -3.02 24.85 1.02
C LEU A 327 -3.95 25.99 1.46
N LYS A 328 -3.81 27.17 0.85
CA LYS A 328 -4.62 28.35 1.20
C LYS A 328 -6.10 28.11 0.91
N PHE A 329 -6.42 27.47 -0.22
CA PHE A 329 -7.79 27.06 -0.55
C PHE A 329 -8.36 26.03 0.44
N ALA A 330 -7.62 24.96 0.74
CA ALA A 330 -8.09 23.91 1.66
C ALA A 330 -8.47 24.48 3.03
N ILE A 331 -7.59 25.31 3.62
CA ILE A 331 -7.82 25.94 4.92
C ILE A 331 -9.00 26.92 4.84
N HIS A 332 -9.03 27.80 3.83
CA HIS A 332 -10.10 28.78 3.67
C HIS A 332 -11.50 28.15 3.48
N TYR A 333 -11.57 26.99 2.82
CA TYR A 333 -12.82 26.24 2.63
C TYR A 333 -13.16 25.28 3.79
N GLY A 334 -12.37 25.25 4.88
CA GLY A 334 -12.74 24.62 6.16
C GLY A 334 -11.88 23.45 6.65
N ALA A 335 -10.71 23.19 6.07
CA ALA A 335 -9.81 22.17 6.60
C ALA A 335 -9.21 22.59 7.96
N ASP A 336 -9.41 21.77 9.01
CA ASP A 336 -8.83 21.99 10.34
C ASP A 336 -7.33 21.72 10.33
N ALA A 337 -6.87 20.84 9.43
CA ALA A 337 -5.47 20.58 9.17
C ALA A 337 -5.23 20.32 7.67
N VAL A 338 -3.99 20.53 7.22
CA VAL A 338 -3.55 20.20 5.86
C VAL A 338 -2.29 19.35 5.86
N TYR A 339 -2.20 18.36 4.97
CA TYR A 339 -0.96 17.64 4.72
C TYR A 339 -0.34 17.96 3.35
N ILE A 340 0.95 18.26 3.39
CA ILE A 340 1.80 18.61 2.25
C ILE A 340 2.92 17.58 2.07
N GLY A 341 3.87 17.86 1.18
CA GLY A 341 5.13 17.14 1.05
C GLY A 341 6.25 18.12 0.80
N GLY A 342 7.41 17.85 1.39
CA GLY A 342 8.65 18.57 1.06
C GLY A 342 9.25 18.06 -0.25
N GLN A 343 10.41 18.62 -0.60
CA GLN A 343 11.19 18.22 -1.78
C GLN A 343 11.96 16.89 -1.61
N ALA A 344 11.80 16.23 -0.45
CA ALA A 344 12.41 14.94 -0.12
C ALA A 344 11.47 14.10 0.78
N TYR A 345 11.78 12.80 0.94
CA TYR A 345 11.13 11.87 1.88
C TYR A 345 9.61 11.62 1.72
N GLY A 346 8.96 12.00 0.60
CA GLY A 346 7.50 11.85 0.43
C GLY A 346 7.06 11.11 -0.84
N LEU A 347 6.05 10.22 -0.73
CA LEU A 347 5.50 9.33 -1.79
C LEU A 347 4.84 10.02 -3.02
N ARG A 348 5.09 11.30 -3.25
CA ARG A 348 4.53 12.11 -4.34
C ARG A 348 5.59 13.08 -4.86
N SER A 349 6.76 12.56 -5.24
CA SER A 349 7.85 13.33 -5.86
C SER A 349 7.41 14.12 -7.10
N ASN A 350 6.51 13.54 -7.91
CA ASN A 350 5.90 14.18 -9.08
C ASN A 350 4.82 15.25 -8.78
N ALA A 351 4.68 15.69 -7.52
CA ALA A 351 3.88 16.88 -7.19
C ALA A 351 4.79 18.12 -7.13
N ASP A 352 4.20 19.31 -7.22
CA ASP A 352 4.93 20.59 -7.09
C ASP A 352 5.80 20.63 -5.81
N ASN A 353 5.26 20.08 -4.70
CA ASN A 353 5.87 20.02 -3.37
C ASN A 353 6.20 21.42 -2.80
N PHE A 354 6.76 21.47 -1.60
CA PHE A 354 7.04 22.72 -0.87
C PHE A 354 8.53 22.86 -0.56
N SER A 355 9.06 24.06 -0.78
CA SER A 355 10.29 24.54 -0.13
C SER A 355 10.02 24.92 1.34
N PHE A 356 11.07 24.97 2.18
CA PHE A 356 10.94 25.41 3.58
C PHE A 356 10.45 26.87 3.72
N GLU A 357 10.57 27.71 2.69
CA GLU A 357 10.04 29.08 2.70
C GLU A 357 8.52 29.08 2.47
N GLU A 358 8.02 28.30 1.51
CA GLU A 358 6.59 28.09 1.30
C GLU A 358 5.92 27.36 2.48
N MET A 359 6.65 26.46 3.17
CA MET A 359 6.17 25.86 4.41
C MET A 359 5.93 26.93 5.49
N ARG A 360 6.88 27.85 5.70
CA ARG A 360 6.74 28.96 6.65
C ARG A 360 5.56 29.87 6.28
N GLU A 361 5.42 30.24 5.00
CA GLU A 361 4.27 31.06 4.57
C GLU A 361 2.94 30.30 4.73
N GLY A 362 2.91 28.99 4.45
CA GLY A 362 1.74 28.13 4.64
C GLY A 362 1.34 28.02 6.11
N VAL A 363 2.30 27.85 7.01
CA VAL A 363 2.09 27.84 8.47
C VAL A 363 1.60 29.20 8.98
N GLU A 364 2.18 30.32 8.53
CA GLU A 364 1.72 31.67 8.88
C GLU A 364 0.39 32.06 8.21
N PHE A 365 -0.06 31.33 7.19
CA PHE A 365 -1.44 31.38 6.72
C PHE A 365 -2.35 30.56 7.64
N ALA A 366 -1.99 29.29 7.91
CA ALA A 366 -2.80 28.35 8.69
C ALA A 366 -3.12 28.87 10.10
N LYS A 367 -2.13 29.45 10.80
CA LYS A 367 -2.28 30.10 12.11
C LYS A 367 -3.40 31.16 12.16
N LYS A 368 -3.69 31.85 11.05
CA LYS A 368 -4.75 32.88 10.98
C LYS A 368 -6.17 32.28 10.97
N TYR A 369 -6.29 31.01 10.61
CA TYR A 369 -7.54 30.25 10.58
C TYR A 369 -7.61 29.20 11.72
N GLY A 370 -6.57 29.11 12.56
CA GLY A 370 -6.46 28.09 13.61
C GLY A 370 -6.02 26.70 13.13
N ALA A 371 -5.68 26.55 11.84
CA ALA A 371 -5.39 25.26 11.22
C ALA A 371 -3.94 24.78 11.45
N LYS A 372 -3.73 23.45 11.48
CA LYS A 372 -2.40 22.82 11.51
C LYS A 372 -1.84 22.53 10.11
N VAL A 373 -0.51 22.41 9.98
CA VAL A 373 0.17 21.93 8.76
C VAL A 373 1.03 20.72 9.10
N PHE A 374 0.86 19.63 8.35
CA PHE A 374 1.57 18.35 8.48
C PHE A 374 2.38 18.04 7.21
N VAL A 375 3.48 17.28 7.31
CA VAL A 375 4.33 16.91 6.17
C VAL A 375 4.40 15.39 6.01
N ALA A 376 4.05 14.91 4.82
CA ALA A 376 4.29 13.52 4.44
C ALA A 376 5.80 13.26 4.30
N THR A 377 6.35 12.54 5.27
CA THR A 377 7.73 12.05 5.36
C THR A 377 7.67 10.52 5.35
N ASN A 378 6.98 9.97 4.35
CA ASN A 378 6.34 8.66 4.38
C ASN A 378 6.85 7.66 3.34
N ILE A 379 8.11 7.80 2.90
CA ILE A 379 8.80 6.72 2.16
C ILE A 379 9.20 5.58 3.10
N TYR A 380 9.55 4.42 2.53
CA TYR A 380 10.54 3.53 3.14
C TYR A 380 11.93 4.00 2.73
N ALA A 381 12.84 4.14 3.70
CA ALA A 381 14.16 4.75 3.47
C ALA A 381 15.16 3.70 3.01
N HIS A 382 15.99 4.01 2.01
CA HIS A 382 17.20 3.23 1.70
C HIS A 382 18.38 3.71 2.55
N ASN A 383 19.50 2.99 2.59
CA ASN A 383 20.67 3.40 3.38
C ASN A 383 21.12 4.84 3.07
N GLU A 384 21.08 5.25 1.79
CA GLU A 384 21.40 6.60 1.33
C GLU A 384 20.46 7.71 1.85
N ASP A 385 19.20 7.38 2.17
CA ASP A 385 18.23 8.35 2.71
C ASP A 385 18.49 8.70 4.19
N ILE A 386 19.27 7.89 4.90
CA ILE A 386 19.49 8.00 6.35
C ILE A 386 20.40 9.19 6.70
N GLU A 387 21.33 9.57 5.82
CA GLU A 387 22.11 10.79 6.02
C GLU A 387 21.24 12.05 5.81
N GLY A 388 21.51 13.12 6.56
CA GLY A 388 20.79 14.39 6.44
C GLY A 388 19.38 14.41 7.04
N ILE A 389 18.72 13.27 7.27
CA ILE A 389 17.31 13.24 7.70
C ILE A 389 17.05 13.99 9.01
N GLN A 390 17.98 13.94 9.98
CA GLN A 390 17.87 14.71 11.22
C GLN A 390 17.84 16.23 10.96
N ALA A 391 18.62 16.71 9.98
CA ALA A 391 18.60 18.12 9.58
C ALA A 391 17.35 18.48 8.79
N TYR A 392 16.82 17.57 7.96
CA TYR A 392 15.53 17.76 7.29
C TYR A 392 14.39 17.94 8.30
N LEU A 393 14.28 17.03 9.28
CA LEU A 393 13.26 17.09 10.33
C LEU A 393 13.37 18.35 11.21
N GLN A 394 14.60 18.79 11.54
CA GLN A 394 14.80 20.06 12.24
C GLN A 394 14.30 21.25 11.42
N ASN A 395 14.58 21.29 10.10
CA ASN A 395 14.09 22.36 9.23
C ASN A 395 12.56 22.38 9.09
N LEU A 396 11.87 21.23 9.18
CA LEU A 396 10.40 21.18 9.24
C LEU A 396 9.87 21.83 10.53
N TYR A 397 10.46 21.48 11.68
CA TYR A 397 10.07 22.03 12.98
C TYR A 397 10.38 23.54 13.06
N ASP A 398 11.54 23.98 12.56
CA ASP A 398 11.94 25.39 12.44
C ASP A 398 11.09 26.17 11.40
N ALA A 399 10.37 25.47 10.51
CA ALA A 399 9.34 26.05 9.65
C ALA A 399 7.96 26.14 10.34
N GLY A 400 7.81 25.56 11.52
CA GLY A 400 6.56 25.54 12.30
C GLY A 400 5.57 24.45 11.85
N ILE A 401 6.05 23.39 11.19
CA ILE A 401 5.25 22.19 10.91
C ILE A 401 4.85 21.51 12.22
N ALA A 402 3.58 21.12 12.35
CA ALA A 402 3.05 20.55 13.58
C ALA A 402 3.32 19.03 13.70
N ALA A 403 3.25 18.30 12.58
CA ALA A 403 3.44 16.86 12.53
C ALA A 403 4.13 16.38 11.25
N ILE A 404 4.80 15.24 11.34
CA ILE A 404 5.13 14.41 10.18
C ILE A 404 4.19 13.20 10.10
N ILE A 405 3.86 12.78 8.89
CA ILE A 405 3.18 11.52 8.61
C ILE A 405 4.25 10.58 8.04
N VAL A 406 4.53 9.45 8.69
CA VAL A 406 5.77 8.66 8.48
C VAL A 406 5.52 7.15 8.43
N ALA A 407 6.26 6.43 7.57
CA ALA A 407 6.15 4.98 7.44
C ALA A 407 7.33 4.24 8.08
N ASP A 408 8.57 4.67 7.78
CA ASP A 408 9.79 3.98 8.20
C ASP A 408 10.15 4.17 9.69
N PRO A 409 10.46 3.10 10.44
CA PRO A 409 10.84 3.16 11.85
C PRO A 409 12.11 3.95 12.19
N ALA A 410 13.13 3.97 11.33
CA ALA A 410 14.33 4.78 11.56
C ALA A 410 14.01 6.28 11.52
N ILE A 411 13.09 6.69 10.65
CA ILE A 411 12.57 8.07 10.62
C ILE A 411 11.82 8.40 11.92
N ILE A 412 11.00 7.47 12.44
CA ILE A 412 10.30 7.61 13.73
C ILE A 412 11.30 7.80 14.87
N GLU A 413 12.32 6.93 15.00
CA GLU A 413 13.34 7.05 16.05
C GLU A 413 14.11 8.37 15.96
N VAL A 414 14.51 8.82 14.76
CA VAL A 414 15.23 10.08 14.60
C VAL A 414 14.34 11.28 14.94
N ALA A 415 13.06 11.28 14.55
CA ALA A 415 12.11 12.33 14.90
C ALA A 415 11.93 12.45 16.41
N GLN A 416 11.59 11.35 17.09
CA GLN A 416 11.40 11.32 18.54
C GLN A 416 12.68 11.68 19.32
N ARG A 417 13.86 11.25 18.85
CA ARG A 417 15.14 11.52 19.51
C ARG A 417 15.62 12.96 19.33
N ALA A 418 15.55 13.48 18.11
CA ALA A 418 16.20 14.75 17.76
C ALA A 418 15.25 15.95 17.75
N VAL A 419 13.97 15.74 17.44
CA VAL A 419 12.96 16.79 17.27
C VAL A 419 11.66 16.44 18.03
N PRO A 420 11.71 16.15 19.35
CA PRO A 420 10.56 15.63 20.13
C PRO A 420 9.35 16.58 20.25
N GLY A 421 9.45 17.82 19.72
CA GLY A 421 8.32 18.75 19.62
C GLY A 421 7.52 18.64 18.32
N LEU A 422 7.95 17.80 17.38
CA LEU A 422 7.28 17.52 16.11
C LEU A 422 6.43 16.24 16.28
N GLU A 423 5.11 16.34 16.13
CA GLU A 423 4.22 15.17 16.27
C GLU A 423 4.54 14.11 15.19
N VAL A 424 4.37 12.83 15.53
CA VAL A 424 4.73 11.70 14.64
C VAL A 424 3.50 10.83 14.40
N HIS A 425 2.87 10.97 13.23
CA HIS A 425 1.65 10.25 12.85
C HIS A 425 2.00 9.05 11.96
N LEU A 426 1.52 7.84 12.28
CA LEU A 426 1.84 6.64 11.49
C LEU A 426 1.18 6.69 10.11
N SER A 427 1.93 6.45 9.05
CA SER A 427 1.44 6.37 7.68
C SER A 427 0.71 5.06 7.39
N THR A 428 -0.36 5.15 6.60
CA THR A 428 -1.10 4.01 6.02
C THR A 428 -0.21 2.98 5.30
N GLN A 429 1.01 3.34 4.89
CA GLN A 429 2.00 2.40 4.33
C GLN A 429 2.45 1.29 5.30
N GLN A 430 2.26 1.47 6.61
CA GLN A 430 2.46 0.39 7.59
C GLN A 430 1.31 -0.63 7.61
N SER A 431 0.31 -0.51 6.73
CA SER A 431 -0.82 -1.45 6.56
C SER A 431 -1.43 -1.91 7.89
N THR A 432 -1.63 -0.97 8.81
CA THR A 432 -2.11 -1.26 10.17
C THR A 432 -3.63 -1.37 10.18
N LEU A 433 -4.15 -2.59 10.43
CA LEU A 433 -5.57 -2.97 10.30
C LEU A 433 -6.23 -3.45 11.61
N ASN A 434 -5.48 -3.65 12.69
CA ASN A 434 -5.99 -4.25 13.93
C ASN A 434 -5.54 -3.50 15.19
N TRP A 435 -6.27 -3.71 16.28
CA TRP A 435 -6.08 -2.96 17.51
C TRP A 435 -4.77 -3.25 18.24
N GLN A 436 -4.19 -4.46 18.10
CA GLN A 436 -2.91 -4.80 18.72
C GLN A 436 -1.73 -4.11 18.01
N ALA A 437 -1.76 -4.07 16.67
CA ALA A 437 -0.80 -3.31 15.88
C ALA A 437 -0.91 -1.80 16.16
N VAL A 438 -2.11 -1.25 16.26
CA VAL A 438 -2.31 0.16 16.67
C VAL A 438 -1.81 0.40 18.10
N LYS A 439 -2.06 -0.55 19.03
CA LYS A 439 -1.56 -0.46 20.42
C LYS A 439 -0.04 -0.45 20.46
N PHE A 440 0.63 -1.29 19.67
CA PHE A 440 2.09 -1.28 19.55
C PHE A 440 2.61 0.11 19.16
N TRP A 441 2.06 0.73 18.11
CA TRP A 441 2.50 2.07 17.71
C TRP A 441 2.18 3.17 18.74
N LYS A 442 1.12 3.01 19.56
CA LYS A 442 0.88 3.85 20.73
C LYS A 442 1.94 3.66 21.83
N ASP A 443 2.30 2.41 22.13
CA ASP A 443 3.32 2.08 23.14
C ASP A 443 4.72 2.53 22.70
N GLU A 444 4.97 2.60 21.38
CA GLU A 444 6.13 3.25 20.74
C GLU A 444 6.06 4.80 20.74
N GLY A 445 5.03 5.39 21.35
CA GLY A 445 4.95 6.83 21.63
C GLY A 445 4.40 7.70 20.50
N LEU A 446 3.73 7.14 19.49
CA LEU A 446 3.04 7.94 18.48
C LEU A 446 1.67 8.43 19.02
N PRO A 447 1.31 9.72 18.83
CA PRO A 447 -0.01 10.23 19.23
C PRO A 447 -1.16 9.84 18.30
N ARG A 448 -0.88 9.46 17.04
CA ARG A 448 -1.89 9.19 16.00
C ARG A 448 -1.47 8.07 15.04
N VAL A 449 -2.42 7.24 14.62
CA VAL A 449 -2.23 6.24 13.56
C VAL A 449 -3.21 6.47 12.40
N VAL A 450 -2.69 6.56 11.18
CA VAL A 450 -3.49 6.50 9.94
C VAL A 450 -3.68 5.04 9.56
N LEU A 451 -4.93 4.56 9.59
CA LEU A 451 -5.23 3.16 9.33
C LEU A 451 -5.00 2.76 7.85
N GLY A 452 -4.87 1.46 7.62
CA GLY A 452 -4.94 0.89 6.27
C GLY A 452 -6.31 1.20 5.64
N ARG A 453 -6.32 1.44 4.33
CA ARG A 453 -7.55 1.74 3.56
C ARG A 453 -8.44 0.51 3.39
N GLU A 454 -7.90 -0.63 3.77
CA GLU A 454 -8.47 -1.96 3.71
C GLU A 454 -9.21 -2.34 5.01
N THR A 455 -9.18 -1.48 6.03
CA THR A 455 -9.86 -1.64 7.33
C THR A 455 -11.37 -1.39 7.20
N SER A 456 -12.22 -2.30 7.65
CA SER A 456 -13.68 -2.10 7.66
C SER A 456 -14.17 -1.19 8.79
N PHE A 457 -15.43 -0.76 8.74
CA PHE A 457 -16.08 -0.03 9.83
C PHE A 457 -16.16 -0.87 11.12
N GLU A 458 -16.41 -2.18 10.98
CA GLU A 458 -16.39 -3.14 12.10
C GLU A 458 -14.99 -3.26 12.70
N GLU A 459 -13.95 -3.28 11.86
CA GLU A 459 -12.56 -3.29 12.30
C GLU A 459 -12.17 -1.96 12.98
N ILE A 460 -12.66 -0.81 12.50
CA ILE A 460 -12.49 0.50 13.14
C ILE A 460 -13.19 0.55 14.50
N GLU A 461 -14.41 -0.01 14.62
CA GLU A 461 -15.09 -0.11 15.90
C GLU A 461 -14.30 -0.95 16.90
N GLU A 462 -13.73 -2.09 16.49
CA GLU A 462 -12.89 -2.91 17.38
C GLU A 462 -11.49 -2.29 17.66
N ILE A 463 -10.99 -1.42 16.79
CA ILE A 463 -9.81 -0.58 17.05
C ILE A 463 -10.12 0.47 18.12
N LYS A 464 -11.12 1.34 17.90
CA LYS A 464 -11.60 2.28 18.92
C LYS A 464 -12.12 1.54 20.16
N ALA A 465 -12.41 0.23 20.06
CA ALA A 465 -12.73 -0.63 21.19
C ALA A 465 -11.58 -0.82 22.18
N ASN A 466 -10.34 -0.88 21.69
CA ASN A 466 -9.21 -1.36 22.48
C ASN A 466 -8.09 -0.32 22.64
N VAL A 467 -7.95 0.67 21.75
CA VAL A 467 -6.92 1.73 21.83
C VAL A 467 -7.45 3.15 22.04
N ASP A 468 -6.80 3.89 22.93
CA ASP A 468 -7.06 5.29 23.32
C ASP A 468 -6.04 6.26 22.69
N ILE A 469 -5.71 6.01 21.41
CA ILE A 469 -4.89 6.86 20.53
C ILE A 469 -5.80 7.57 19.50
N GLU A 470 -5.33 8.67 18.89
CA GLU A 470 -6.03 9.24 17.74
C GLU A 470 -5.96 8.29 16.53
N ILE A 471 -7.10 8.06 15.92
CA ILE A 471 -7.30 7.27 14.70
C ILE A 471 -7.64 8.22 13.55
N GLU A 472 -6.89 8.10 12.47
CA GLU A 472 -7.13 8.85 11.24
C GLU A 472 -7.52 7.88 10.12
N ALA A 473 -8.67 8.13 9.48
CA ALA A 473 -9.19 7.30 8.40
C ALA A 473 -9.28 8.09 7.10
N PHE A 474 -8.99 7.46 5.96
CA PHE A 474 -9.36 8.02 4.67
C PHE A 474 -10.89 7.98 4.53
N ILE A 475 -11.49 9.13 4.23
CA ILE A 475 -12.93 9.28 4.00
C ILE A 475 -13.25 9.58 2.52
N HIS A 476 -12.25 9.98 1.72
CA HIS A 476 -12.45 10.38 0.34
C HIS A 476 -11.18 10.25 -0.53
N GLY A 477 -11.37 9.99 -1.82
CA GLY A 477 -10.34 10.11 -2.85
C GLY A 477 -9.79 8.78 -3.37
N ALA A 478 -8.72 8.85 -4.16
CA ALA A 478 -8.23 7.71 -4.92
C ALA A 478 -7.74 6.56 -4.03
N MET A 479 -8.43 5.42 -4.09
CA MET A 479 -8.06 4.19 -3.41
C MET A 479 -6.82 3.53 -4.02
N CYS A 480 -6.12 2.72 -3.21
CA CYS A 480 -5.09 1.83 -3.71
C CYS A 480 -5.72 0.49 -4.08
N SER A 481 -5.20 -0.17 -5.12
CA SER A 481 -5.63 -1.51 -5.52
C SER A 481 -4.89 -2.58 -4.71
N SER A 482 -3.58 -2.39 -4.49
CA SER A 482 -2.71 -3.17 -3.59
C SER A 482 -2.80 -2.67 -2.15
N TYR A 483 -2.45 -3.52 -1.17
CA TYR A 483 -2.16 -3.07 0.20
C TYR A 483 -1.08 -1.98 0.20
N SER A 484 -1.30 -0.92 0.98
CA SER A 484 -0.44 0.27 0.97
C SER A 484 0.95 -0.07 1.52
N GLY A 485 1.99 0.05 0.69
CA GLY A 485 3.38 -0.30 1.05
C GLY A 485 3.78 -1.76 0.78
N ARG A 486 2.95 -2.54 0.07
CA ARG A 486 3.23 -3.95 -0.30
C ARG A 486 3.20 -4.21 -1.82
N CYS A 487 3.45 -3.18 -2.62
CA CYS A 487 3.42 -3.21 -4.09
C CYS A 487 4.79 -2.81 -4.62
N VAL A 488 5.33 -3.51 -5.62
CA VAL A 488 6.56 -3.13 -6.34
C VAL A 488 6.39 -3.17 -7.87
N LEU A 489 5.15 -3.20 -8.39
CA LEU A 489 4.87 -3.19 -9.83
C LEU A 489 5.52 -2.02 -10.59
N SER A 490 5.75 -0.87 -9.95
CA SER A 490 6.41 0.27 -10.60
C SER A 490 7.93 0.12 -10.67
N ASN A 491 8.53 -0.60 -9.72
CA ASN A 491 9.91 -1.04 -9.77
C ASN A 491 10.04 -2.01 -10.95
N HIS A 492 9.30 -3.12 -10.94
CA HIS A 492 9.43 -4.21 -11.91
C HIS A 492 9.12 -3.80 -13.37
N PHE A 493 8.14 -2.93 -13.61
CA PHE A 493 7.77 -2.55 -14.99
C PHE A 493 8.46 -1.28 -15.52
N THR A 494 9.03 -0.42 -14.66
CA THR A 494 9.50 0.92 -15.06
C THR A 494 10.76 1.43 -14.35
N ASP A 495 11.44 0.61 -13.55
CA ASP A 495 12.60 1.01 -12.73
C ASP A 495 12.31 2.21 -11.80
N ARG A 496 11.04 2.36 -11.39
CA ARG A 496 10.56 3.48 -10.59
C ARG A 496 9.99 3.00 -9.27
N ASP A 497 10.88 2.98 -8.28
CA ASP A 497 10.60 2.68 -6.88
C ASP A 497 9.27 3.31 -6.41
N SER A 498 8.31 2.46 -6.09
CA SER A 498 6.99 2.88 -5.63
C SER A 498 6.95 3.34 -4.16
N ASN A 499 7.88 2.84 -3.34
CA ASN A 499 8.05 3.10 -1.90
C ASN A 499 8.86 4.38 -1.61
N ARG A 500 9.67 4.86 -2.56
CA ARG A 500 10.30 6.21 -2.56
C ARG A 500 9.54 7.23 -3.44
N GLY A 501 8.33 6.88 -3.88
CA GLY A 501 7.35 7.81 -4.48
C GLY A 501 7.31 7.86 -6.01
N GLY A 502 8.07 7.02 -6.69
CA GLY A 502 8.10 6.86 -8.15
C GLY A 502 6.89 6.13 -8.75
N CYS A 503 5.92 5.68 -7.96
CA CYS A 503 4.76 4.88 -8.41
C CYS A 503 4.13 5.39 -9.73
N CYS A 504 4.17 4.54 -10.76
CA CYS A 504 3.69 4.84 -12.11
C CYS A 504 2.20 4.54 -12.33
N GLN A 505 1.50 4.02 -11.31
CA GLN A 505 0.10 3.61 -11.33
C GLN A 505 -0.19 2.45 -12.32
N SER A 506 0.77 1.54 -12.53
CA SER A 506 0.65 0.40 -13.46
C SER A 506 -0.53 -0.53 -13.21
N CYS A 507 -1.08 -0.59 -11.99
CA CYS A 507 -2.33 -1.27 -11.69
C CYS A 507 -3.57 -0.70 -12.45
N ARG A 508 -3.43 0.44 -13.14
CA ARG A 508 -4.44 1.09 -13.98
C ARG A 508 -4.20 0.89 -15.48
N TRP A 509 -3.14 0.17 -15.86
CA TRP A 509 -2.88 -0.22 -17.25
C TRP A 509 -3.83 -1.34 -17.68
N LYS A 510 -3.69 -1.81 -18.93
CA LYS A 510 -4.54 -2.85 -19.52
C LYS A 510 -3.77 -4.15 -19.65
N TYR A 511 -4.39 -5.20 -19.16
CA TYR A 511 -3.85 -6.55 -19.15
C TYR A 511 -4.85 -7.50 -19.81
N ASP A 512 -4.35 -8.58 -20.37
CA ASP A 512 -5.14 -9.69 -20.89
C ASP A 512 -4.95 -10.89 -19.94
N LEU A 513 -6.05 -11.50 -19.51
CA LEU A 513 -6.06 -12.60 -18.53
C LEU A 513 -6.14 -13.96 -19.24
N PHE A 514 -5.27 -14.88 -18.84
CA PHE A 514 -5.16 -16.22 -19.42
C PHE A 514 -5.17 -17.33 -18.35
N GLU A 515 -5.48 -18.54 -18.81
CA GLU A 515 -5.40 -19.79 -18.07
C GLU A 515 -4.53 -20.79 -18.87
N ASP A 516 -3.59 -21.44 -18.19
CA ASP A 516 -2.76 -22.50 -18.78
C ASP A 516 -3.53 -23.83 -18.85
N ALA A 517 -3.62 -24.43 -20.04
CA ALA A 517 -4.36 -25.69 -20.25
C ALA A 517 -3.53 -26.96 -19.97
N ARG A 518 -2.28 -26.85 -19.53
CA ARG A 518 -1.39 -28.01 -19.28
C ARG A 518 -1.80 -28.72 -17.99
N GLU A 519 -2.08 -30.02 -18.06
CA GLU A 519 -2.43 -30.82 -16.87
C GLU A 519 -1.27 -30.87 -15.86
N GLY A 520 -1.56 -30.62 -14.58
CA GLY A 520 -0.53 -30.59 -13.52
C GLY A 520 0.29 -29.29 -13.51
N THR A 521 -0.40 -28.16 -13.60
CA THR A 521 0.11 -26.80 -13.85
C THR A 521 1.26 -26.37 -12.93
N VAL A 522 2.46 -26.36 -13.49
CA VAL A 522 3.69 -25.76 -12.95
C VAL A 522 3.97 -24.45 -13.68
N TRP A 523 4.48 -23.45 -12.96
CA TRP A 523 4.98 -22.22 -13.59
C TRP A 523 6.39 -22.40 -14.15
N VAL A 524 6.47 -22.26 -15.48
CA VAL A 524 7.71 -22.36 -16.27
C VAL A 524 7.77 -21.15 -17.20
N SER A 525 8.88 -20.41 -17.19
CA SER A 525 9.06 -19.21 -18.02
C SER A 525 9.42 -19.53 -19.49
N GLU A 526 9.48 -18.51 -20.37
CA GLU A 526 9.84 -18.75 -21.78
C GLU A 526 11.33 -19.09 -21.99
N GLU A 527 12.21 -18.74 -21.05
CA GLU A 527 13.62 -19.18 -21.07
C GLU A 527 13.76 -20.61 -20.54
N GLU A 528 13.14 -20.93 -19.39
CA GLU A 528 13.07 -22.31 -18.87
C GLU A 528 12.47 -23.28 -19.92
N MET A 529 11.46 -22.83 -20.68
CA MET A 529 10.84 -23.63 -21.76
C MET A 529 11.71 -23.83 -23.01
N GLN A 530 12.80 -23.07 -23.21
CA GLN A 530 13.71 -23.31 -24.34
C GLN A 530 14.71 -24.44 -24.06
N MET A 531 14.90 -24.82 -22.79
CA MET A 531 15.84 -25.87 -22.37
C MET A 531 15.18 -27.24 -22.18
N GLN A 532 13.87 -27.29 -21.92
CA GLN A 532 13.12 -28.54 -21.77
C GLN A 532 12.18 -28.85 -22.95
N ALA A 533 11.61 -30.06 -22.96
CA ALA A 533 10.75 -30.57 -24.04
C ALA A 533 9.19 -30.40 -23.90
N PRO A 534 8.59 -29.54 -23.05
CA PRO A 534 7.15 -29.24 -23.16
C PRO A 534 6.80 -28.62 -24.52
N ALA A 535 5.54 -28.76 -24.95
CA ALA A 535 5.07 -28.06 -26.14
C ALA A 535 5.08 -26.53 -25.88
N PRO A 536 5.56 -25.69 -26.83
CA PRO A 536 5.67 -24.25 -26.64
C PRO A 536 4.32 -23.60 -26.34
N PHE A 537 4.36 -22.46 -25.64
CA PHE A 537 3.17 -21.65 -25.37
C PHE A 537 2.52 -21.15 -26.68
N LYS A 538 1.20 -21.26 -26.75
CA LYS A 538 0.38 -21.00 -27.94
C LYS A 538 -1.02 -20.52 -27.57
N LEU A 539 -1.40 -19.36 -28.09
CA LEU A 539 -2.74 -18.78 -27.94
C LEU A 539 -3.81 -19.73 -28.48
N GLY A 540 -4.78 -20.09 -27.64
CA GLY A 540 -5.91 -20.96 -27.99
C GLY A 540 -5.62 -22.46 -28.04
N GLU A 541 -4.39 -22.91 -27.80
CA GLU A 541 -4.05 -24.33 -27.59
C GLU A 541 -3.75 -24.63 -26.11
N ASN A 542 -2.74 -23.96 -25.54
CA ASN A 542 -2.37 -24.09 -24.12
C ASN A 542 -2.35 -22.75 -23.35
N GLN A 543 -2.38 -21.60 -24.04
CA GLN A 543 -2.73 -20.31 -23.43
C GLN A 543 -4.19 -19.99 -23.76
N LEU A 544 -5.10 -20.25 -22.82
CA LEU A 544 -6.54 -20.01 -23.01
C LEU A 544 -6.90 -18.59 -22.57
N PRO A 545 -7.37 -17.70 -23.47
CA PRO A 545 -7.82 -16.37 -23.06
C PRO A 545 -9.11 -16.47 -22.24
N LEU A 546 -9.12 -15.87 -21.06
CA LEU A 546 -10.33 -15.71 -20.23
C LEU A 546 -11.15 -14.46 -20.62
N PHE A 547 -10.96 -13.99 -21.86
CA PHE A 547 -11.61 -12.84 -22.47
C PHE A 547 -11.99 -13.14 -23.93
N GLN A 548 -12.88 -12.32 -24.48
CA GLN A 548 -13.37 -12.37 -25.85
C GLN A 548 -13.12 -11.01 -26.53
N GLU A 549 -13.20 -10.94 -27.87
CA GLU A 549 -12.83 -9.74 -28.65
C GLU A 549 -13.63 -8.48 -28.29
N GLN A 550 -14.85 -8.64 -27.77
CA GLN A 550 -15.70 -7.53 -27.31
C GLN A 550 -15.58 -7.19 -25.81
N ASP A 551 -14.80 -7.94 -25.04
CA ASP A 551 -14.70 -7.77 -23.58
C ASP A 551 -13.80 -6.57 -23.22
N ASN A 552 -14.04 -5.96 -22.05
CA ASN A 552 -13.12 -4.94 -21.52
C ASN A 552 -11.83 -5.62 -21.03
N SER A 553 -10.64 -5.15 -21.41
CA SER A 553 -9.37 -5.68 -20.87
C SER A 553 -9.28 -5.58 -19.34
N PHE A 554 -8.56 -6.52 -18.73
CA PHE A 554 -8.33 -6.59 -17.28
C PHE A 554 -7.65 -5.31 -16.77
N SER A 555 -8.07 -4.87 -15.58
CA SER A 555 -7.69 -3.62 -14.94
C SER A 555 -7.85 -3.80 -13.44
N MET A 556 -6.86 -3.39 -12.66
CA MET A 556 -6.94 -3.37 -11.19
C MET A 556 -7.37 -1.99 -10.67
N GLY A 557 -7.74 -1.07 -11.56
CA GLY A 557 -8.13 0.29 -11.21
C GLY A 557 -9.47 0.31 -10.49
N SER A 558 -9.51 0.87 -9.28
CA SER A 558 -10.74 1.04 -8.52
C SER A 558 -11.43 2.39 -8.76
N LYS A 559 -12.69 2.48 -8.34
CA LYS A 559 -13.39 3.72 -8.02
C LYS A 559 -12.67 4.54 -6.92
N ASP A 560 -13.03 5.81 -6.79
CA ASP A 560 -12.54 6.71 -5.73
C ASP A 560 -13.47 6.60 -4.49
N LEU A 561 -12.92 6.61 -3.28
CA LEU A 561 -13.68 6.56 -2.03
C LEU A 561 -14.51 7.85 -1.82
N CYS A 562 -15.69 7.74 -1.23
CA CYS A 562 -16.50 8.87 -0.78
C CYS A 562 -17.49 8.52 0.35
N MET A 563 -17.08 8.70 1.61
CA MET A 563 -17.90 8.46 2.80
C MET A 563 -18.86 9.62 3.16
N ILE A 564 -19.25 10.47 2.20
CA ILE A 564 -20.09 11.65 2.49
C ILE A 564 -21.46 11.29 3.09
N GLY A 565 -22.03 10.14 2.69
CA GLY A 565 -23.28 9.63 3.23
C GLY A 565 -23.19 9.04 4.65
N HIS A 566 -21.96 8.84 5.15
CA HIS A 566 -21.67 8.03 6.35
C HIS A 566 -20.93 8.83 7.44
N ILE A 567 -21.06 10.15 7.40
CA ILE A 567 -20.47 11.05 8.38
C ILE A 567 -21.00 10.80 9.81
N PRO A 568 -22.31 10.54 10.05
CA PRO A 568 -22.79 10.13 11.37
C PRO A 568 -22.02 8.94 11.94
N GLU A 569 -21.97 7.83 11.21
CA GLU A 569 -21.35 6.57 11.64
C GLU A 569 -19.86 6.77 11.99
N LEU A 570 -19.12 7.53 11.18
CA LEU A 570 -17.70 7.81 11.39
C LEU A 570 -17.44 8.69 12.65
N ILE A 571 -18.35 9.62 12.97
CA ILE A 571 -18.26 10.43 14.20
C ILE A 571 -18.76 9.64 15.41
N ASP A 572 -19.75 8.75 15.24
CA ASP A 572 -20.33 7.91 16.29
C ASP A 572 -19.37 6.81 16.76
N VAL A 573 -18.63 6.16 15.85
CA VAL A 573 -17.54 5.22 16.19
C VAL A 573 -16.31 5.93 16.77
N GLY A 574 -16.20 7.25 16.57
CA GLY A 574 -15.17 8.10 17.16
C GLY A 574 -13.83 8.08 16.43
N VAL A 575 -13.81 8.05 15.10
CA VAL A 575 -12.60 8.39 14.33
C VAL A 575 -12.26 9.87 14.57
N ASP A 576 -10.99 10.17 14.85
CA ASP A 576 -10.57 11.47 15.39
C ASP A 576 -10.08 12.44 14.29
N SER A 577 -9.59 11.92 13.16
CA SER A 577 -9.29 12.73 11.95
C SER A 577 -9.79 12.09 10.65
N PHE A 578 -10.42 12.91 9.82
CA PHE A 578 -11.03 12.57 8.55
C PHE A 578 -10.14 13.03 7.38
N LYS A 579 -9.48 12.08 6.73
CA LYS A 579 -8.47 12.36 5.69
C LYS A 579 -9.02 12.27 4.28
N ILE A 580 -8.73 13.28 3.46
CA ILE A 580 -9.03 13.31 2.02
C ILE A 580 -7.73 13.05 1.23
N GLU A 581 -7.70 12.08 0.30
CA GLU A 581 -6.61 11.97 -0.68
C GLU A 581 -6.85 12.86 -1.90
N GLY A 582 -5.80 13.55 -2.33
CA GLY A 582 -5.88 14.42 -3.50
C GLY A 582 -4.73 15.39 -3.74
N ARG A 583 -3.50 15.15 -3.23
CA ARG A 583 -2.39 16.14 -3.39
C ARG A 583 -2.13 16.53 -4.85
N MET A 584 -2.29 15.58 -5.78
CA MET A 584 -2.15 15.79 -7.24
C MET A 584 -3.43 16.28 -7.95
N LYS A 585 -4.58 16.36 -7.26
CA LYS A 585 -5.85 16.83 -7.83
C LYS A 585 -5.85 18.36 -8.01
N SER A 586 -6.89 18.89 -8.66
CA SER A 586 -7.05 20.33 -8.93
C SER A 586 -7.50 21.12 -7.68
N ILE A 587 -7.33 22.44 -7.72
CA ILE A 587 -7.84 23.34 -6.66
C ILE A 587 -9.38 23.23 -6.54
N HIS A 588 -10.10 23.12 -7.67
CA HIS A 588 -11.55 22.89 -7.69
C HIS A 588 -11.96 21.60 -6.97
N TYR A 589 -11.20 20.52 -7.13
CA TYR A 589 -11.43 19.29 -6.38
C TYR A 589 -11.26 19.52 -4.88
N VAL A 590 -10.10 20.04 -4.45
CA VAL A 590 -9.80 20.26 -3.02
C VAL A 590 -10.82 21.19 -2.36
N ALA A 591 -11.12 22.34 -2.97
CA ALA A 591 -12.08 23.30 -2.42
C ALA A 591 -13.51 22.72 -2.34
N THR A 592 -13.99 22.06 -3.39
CA THR A 592 -15.35 21.48 -3.39
C THR A 592 -15.48 20.37 -2.34
N VAL A 593 -14.54 19.42 -2.33
CA VAL A 593 -14.58 18.26 -1.43
C VAL A 593 -14.47 18.69 0.04
N VAL A 594 -13.55 19.60 0.37
CA VAL A 594 -13.39 20.11 1.75
C VAL A 594 -14.64 20.89 2.20
N ASN A 595 -15.17 21.78 1.36
CA ASN A 595 -16.37 22.57 1.68
C ASN A 595 -17.58 21.69 2.01
N VAL A 596 -17.79 20.64 1.22
CA VAL A 596 -18.92 19.72 1.40
C VAL A 596 -18.75 18.85 2.65
N TYR A 597 -17.55 18.31 2.91
CA TYR A 597 -17.31 17.59 4.17
C TYR A 597 -17.42 18.50 5.39
N ARG A 598 -16.89 19.73 5.35
CA ARG A 598 -17.03 20.72 6.42
C ARG A 598 -18.51 20.96 6.76
N GLN A 599 -19.32 21.24 5.74
CA GLN A 599 -20.77 21.45 5.90
C GLN A 599 -21.48 20.21 6.46
N ALA A 600 -21.13 19.00 6.02
CA ALA A 600 -21.74 17.77 6.51
C ALA A 600 -21.39 17.50 7.98
N ILE A 601 -20.11 17.59 8.34
CA ILE A 601 -19.62 17.43 9.72
C ILE A 601 -20.27 18.49 10.62
N ASP A 602 -20.25 19.77 10.23
CA ASP A 602 -20.77 20.84 11.09
C ASP A 602 -22.30 20.82 11.21
N SER A 603 -23.02 20.35 10.19
CA SER A 603 -24.47 20.15 10.28
C SER A 603 -24.82 19.00 11.22
N TYR A 604 -24.09 17.87 11.15
CA TYR A 604 -24.27 16.76 12.09
C TYR A 604 -23.92 17.20 13.52
N MET A 605 -22.77 17.85 13.72
CA MET A 605 -22.33 18.30 15.04
C MET A 605 -23.22 19.38 15.68
N ALA A 606 -24.04 20.09 14.88
CA ALA A 606 -24.99 21.09 15.39
C ALA A 606 -26.32 20.47 15.85
N ASP A 607 -26.79 19.41 15.18
CA ASP A 607 -28.04 18.71 15.49
C ASP A 607 -27.99 17.24 15.02
N PRO A 608 -27.37 16.32 15.79
CA PRO A 608 -27.22 14.91 15.39
C PRO A 608 -28.56 14.20 15.23
N GLU A 609 -29.53 14.51 16.10
CA GLU A 609 -30.85 13.87 16.18
C GLU A 609 -31.72 14.17 14.95
N ASN A 610 -31.51 15.32 14.29
CA ASN A 610 -32.26 15.75 13.10
C ASN A 610 -31.36 15.86 11.85
N TYR A 611 -30.15 15.28 11.86
CA TYR A 611 -29.25 15.32 10.72
C TYR A 611 -29.85 14.62 9.49
N VAL A 612 -29.75 15.29 8.34
CA VAL A 612 -30.15 14.75 7.04
C VAL A 612 -29.04 15.04 6.04
N LEU A 613 -28.56 14.01 5.34
CA LEU A 613 -27.67 14.16 4.19
C LEU A 613 -28.37 14.96 3.09
N LYS A 614 -27.85 16.13 2.76
CA LYS A 614 -28.45 16.99 1.74
C LYS A 614 -28.10 16.51 0.31
N PRO A 615 -29.05 16.35 -0.61
CA PRO A 615 -28.78 15.89 -1.98
C PRO A 615 -27.76 16.77 -2.73
N GLU A 616 -27.79 18.09 -2.52
CA GLU A 616 -26.87 19.02 -3.17
C GLU A 616 -25.38 18.76 -2.81
N TRP A 617 -25.09 18.20 -1.63
CA TRP A 617 -23.73 17.79 -1.27
C TRP A 617 -23.24 16.62 -2.12
N VAL A 618 -24.11 15.66 -2.45
CA VAL A 618 -23.81 14.54 -3.33
C VAL A 618 -23.66 15.00 -4.79
N GLU A 619 -24.46 15.99 -5.21
CA GLU A 619 -24.30 16.65 -6.52
C GLU A 619 -22.95 17.38 -6.62
N GLU A 620 -22.58 18.19 -5.63
CA GLU A 620 -21.31 18.92 -5.60
C GLU A 620 -20.09 17.97 -5.64
N MET A 621 -20.12 16.88 -4.88
CA MET A 621 -19.08 15.83 -4.98
C MET A 621 -18.98 15.27 -6.41
N ASN A 622 -20.10 15.02 -7.08
CA ASN A 622 -20.12 14.55 -8.47
C ASN A 622 -19.64 15.58 -9.50
N LYS A 623 -19.68 16.89 -9.19
CA LYS A 623 -19.10 17.95 -10.04
C LYS A 623 -17.56 17.99 -9.94
N ALA A 624 -17.01 17.56 -8.81
CA ALA A 624 -15.57 17.48 -8.56
C ALA A 624 -14.95 16.13 -8.96
N ALA A 625 -15.72 15.03 -8.90
CA ALA A 625 -15.21 13.68 -9.11
C ALA A 625 -14.78 13.39 -10.57
N ASN A 626 -13.51 12.98 -10.73
CA ASN A 626 -12.98 12.47 -12.01
C ASN A 626 -13.37 11.01 -12.29
N ARG A 627 -13.85 10.28 -11.28
CA ARG A 627 -14.15 8.84 -11.31
C ARG A 627 -15.49 8.57 -10.66
N PRO A 628 -16.13 7.41 -10.91
CA PRO A 628 -17.24 6.95 -10.07
C PRO A 628 -16.78 6.78 -8.61
N LEU A 629 -17.73 6.88 -7.68
CA LEU A 629 -17.47 6.90 -6.23
C LEU A 629 -18.02 5.64 -5.55
N ASN A 630 -17.39 5.21 -4.46
CA ASN A 630 -17.85 4.09 -3.62
C ASN A 630 -17.50 4.27 -2.13
N THR A 631 -17.88 3.29 -1.30
CA THR A 631 -17.57 3.21 0.15
C THR A 631 -16.29 2.45 0.47
N GLY A 632 -15.60 1.86 -0.51
CA GLY A 632 -14.41 1.05 -0.26
C GLY A 632 -14.67 -0.13 0.68
N PHE A 633 -13.73 -0.45 1.56
CA PHE A 633 -13.82 -1.60 2.47
C PHE A 633 -14.70 -1.38 3.72
N PHE A 634 -15.35 -0.22 3.87
CA PHE A 634 -16.01 0.13 5.13
C PHE A 634 -17.16 -0.81 5.50
N TYR A 635 -17.91 -1.35 4.52
CA TYR A 635 -19.06 -2.22 4.79
C TYR A 635 -18.93 -3.61 4.18
N ASP A 636 -18.38 -3.70 2.96
CA ASP A 636 -18.19 -4.94 2.21
C ASP A 636 -16.79 -4.99 1.58
N THR A 637 -16.34 -6.16 1.14
CA THR A 637 -15.12 -6.27 0.32
C THR A 637 -15.44 -5.81 -1.11
N PRO A 638 -14.74 -4.81 -1.67
CA PRO A 638 -15.05 -4.28 -3.00
C PRO A 638 -14.94 -5.31 -4.12
N ASP A 639 -15.99 -5.39 -4.94
CA ASP A 639 -16.21 -6.45 -5.93
C ASP A 639 -16.19 -5.92 -7.39
N HIS A 640 -16.77 -6.64 -8.35
CA HIS A 640 -16.87 -6.22 -9.75
C HIS A 640 -17.50 -4.83 -9.95
N GLU A 641 -18.50 -4.44 -9.15
CA GLU A 641 -19.12 -3.12 -9.26
C GLU A 641 -18.16 -2.00 -8.80
N ASP A 642 -17.09 -2.29 -8.06
CA ASP A 642 -16.17 -1.28 -7.50
C ASP A 642 -14.91 -1.00 -8.32
N HIS A 643 -14.73 -1.73 -9.42
CA HIS A 643 -13.59 -1.59 -10.33
C HIS A 643 -13.93 -0.71 -11.55
N ILE A 644 -12.90 -0.39 -12.34
CA ILE A 644 -12.98 0.39 -13.58
C ILE A 644 -12.30 -0.42 -14.69
N TYR A 645 -13.12 -1.22 -15.38
CA TYR A 645 -12.73 -1.93 -16.60
C TYR A 645 -13.00 -1.10 -17.86
N GLU A 646 -14.15 -0.43 -17.88
CA GLU A 646 -14.65 0.42 -18.98
C GLU A 646 -13.83 1.72 -19.15
N PRO A 647 -13.92 2.40 -20.31
CA PRO A 647 -13.34 3.72 -20.52
C PRO A 647 -13.90 4.77 -19.54
N GLU A 648 -13.07 5.69 -19.03
CA GLU A 648 -13.50 6.74 -18.10
C GLU A 648 -14.43 7.78 -18.77
N GLU A 649 -15.75 7.55 -18.75
CA GLU A 649 -16.74 8.47 -19.36
C GLU A 649 -16.71 9.90 -18.79
N LYS A 650 -16.31 10.06 -17.52
CA LYS A 650 -16.46 11.32 -16.76
C LYS A 650 -15.24 12.24 -16.88
N ALA A 651 -15.10 12.87 -18.05
CA ALA A 651 -14.38 14.14 -18.13
C ALA A 651 -15.02 15.14 -17.14
N VAL A 652 -14.22 15.73 -16.23
CA VAL A 652 -14.71 16.61 -15.15
C VAL A 652 -15.68 17.66 -15.71
N PRO A 653 -16.96 17.70 -15.29
CA PRO A 653 -18.01 18.39 -16.04
C PRO A 653 -17.95 19.93 -15.98
N TYR A 654 -17.08 20.49 -15.14
CA TYR A 654 -16.89 21.93 -14.95
C TYR A 654 -15.42 22.33 -15.06
N ASP A 655 -15.19 23.56 -15.54
CA ASP A 655 -13.89 24.24 -15.48
C ASP A 655 -13.91 25.31 -14.38
N PHE A 656 -12.81 25.42 -13.62
CA PHE A 656 -12.55 26.56 -12.75
C PHE A 656 -12.26 27.79 -13.60
N ALA A 657 -13.25 28.68 -13.74
CA ALA A 657 -13.23 29.79 -14.69
C ALA A 657 -12.50 31.01 -14.12
N GLY A 658 -12.67 31.32 -12.83
CA GLY A 658 -11.98 32.42 -12.18
C GLY A 658 -12.13 32.45 -10.66
N LEU A 659 -11.33 33.29 -10.00
CA LEU A 659 -11.25 33.45 -8.55
C LEU A 659 -11.61 34.88 -8.15
N VAL A 660 -12.49 35.07 -7.16
CA VAL A 660 -12.80 36.40 -6.63
C VAL A 660 -11.64 36.93 -5.79
N ILE A 661 -11.13 38.10 -6.17
CA ILE A 661 -10.01 38.80 -5.54
C ILE A 661 -10.48 40.01 -4.71
N ASP A 662 -11.59 40.64 -5.11
CA ASP A 662 -12.17 41.81 -4.42
C ASP A 662 -13.64 41.99 -4.81
N TYR A 663 -14.42 42.71 -3.99
CA TYR A 663 -15.84 43.00 -4.23
C TYR A 663 -16.26 44.36 -3.66
N ASP A 664 -16.74 45.26 -4.53
CA ASP A 664 -17.36 46.52 -4.11
C ASP A 664 -18.87 46.35 -3.95
N ALA A 665 -19.31 46.25 -2.69
CA ALA A 665 -20.72 46.21 -2.30
C ALA A 665 -21.53 47.47 -2.68
N THR A 666 -20.87 48.58 -3.04
CA THR A 666 -21.54 49.83 -3.45
C THR A 666 -22.03 49.76 -4.89
N THR A 667 -21.24 49.17 -5.79
CA THR A 667 -21.58 49.03 -7.23
C THR A 667 -22.10 47.63 -7.60
N GLY A 668 -21.79 46.63 -6.78
CA GLY A 668 -22.02 45.21 -7.08
C GLY A 668 -20.97 44.61 -8.02
N MET A 669 -19.79 45.23 -8.14
CA MET A 669 -18.71 44.78 -9.02
C MET A 669 -17.74 43.86 -8.28
N ALA A 670 -17.51 42.66 -8.84
CA ALA A 670 -16.47 41.74 -8.40
C ALA A 670 -15.22 41.90 -9.28
N THR A 671 -14.03 41.88 -8.67
CA THR A 671 -12.76 41.70 -9.39
C THR A 671 -12.41 40.22 -9.38
N ILE A 672 -12.37 39.61 -10.57
CA ILE A 672 -12.17 38.18 -10.77
C ILE A 672 -10.86 37.95 -11.50
N GLN A 673 -9.98 37.12 -10.95
CA GLN A 673 -8.81 36.62 -11.64
C GLN A 673 -9.20 35.44 -12.53
N GLN A 674 -8.93 35.55 -13.83
CA GLN A 674 -9.15 34.51 -14.84
C GLN A 674 -8.27 33.28 -14.55
N ARG A 675 -8.88 32.09 -14.67
CA ARG A 675 -8.24 30.78 -14.54
C ARG A 675 -8.49 29.87 -15.73
N ASN A 676 -9.66 29.96 -16.37
CA ASN A 676 -9.97 29.39 -17.69
C ASN A 676 -10.78 30.39 -18.52
N HIS A 677 -10.91 30.14 -19.82
CA HIS A 677 -11.67 31.01 -20.71
C HIS A 677 -13.16 31.11 -20.33
N PHE A 678 -13.66 32.34 -20.14
CA PHE A 678 -15.08 32.66 -20.09
C PHE A 678 -15.39 33.97 -20.85
N LYS A 679 -16.64 34.13 -21.30
CA LYS A 679 -17.11 35.29 -22.07
C LYS A 679 -18.57 35.65 -21.76
N PRO A 680 -19.03 36.87 -22.12
CA PRO A 680 -20.42 37.28 -21.96
C PRO A 680 -21.41 36.27 -22.59
N GLY A 681 -22.55 36.07 -21.93
CA GLY A 681 -23.61 35.15 -22.37
C GLY A 681 -23.41 33.68 -21.97
N GLN A 682 -22.37 33.31 -21.23
CA GLN A 682 -22.21 31.95 -20.66
C GLN A 682 -22.83 31.86 -19.26
N GLU A 683 -23.43 30.71 -18.91
CA GLU A 683 -23.80 30.42 -17.51
C GLU A 683 -22.56 30.09 -16.68
N ILE A 684 -22.50 30.64 -15.48
CA ILE A 684 -21.47 30.41 -14.46
C ILE A 684 -22.11 30.12 -13.10
N GLU A 685 -21.42 29.34 -12.29
CA GLU A 685 -21.74 29.06 -10.89
C GLU A 685 -20.65 29.69 -10.01
N PHE A 686 -21.01 30.54 -9.05
CA PHE A 686 -20.13 30.95 -7.95
C PHE A 686 -20.35 30.01 -6.77
N PHE A 687 -19.26 29.63 -6.08
CA PHE A 687 -19.34 28.86 -4.85
C PHE A 687 -18.23 29.23 -3.84
N GLY A 688 -18.60 29.27 -2.56
CA GLY A 688 -17.76 29.73 -1.44
C GLY A 688 -17.87 28.85 -0.20
N PRO A 689 -17.06 29.12 0.84
CA PRO A 689 -17.16 28.44 2.13
C PRO A 689 -18.55 28.56 2.75
N GLY A 690 -18.91 27.63 3.63
CA GLY A 690 -20.19 27.65 4.35
C GLY A 690 -21.43 27.43 3.46
N GLY A 691 -21.23 26.91 2.24
CA GLY A 691 -22.33 26.64 1.30
C GLY A 691 -22.83 27.86 0.52
N HIS A 692 -22.05 28.96 0.45
CA HIS A 692 -22.36 30.05 -0.47
C HIS A 692 -22.40 29.53 -1.91
N PHE A 693 -23.51 29.72 -2.61
CA PHE A 693 -23.70 29.27 -4.00
C PHE A 693 -24.74 30.11 -4.74
N PHE A 694 -24.43 30.52 -5.97
CA PHE A 694 -25.45 31.03 -6.91
C PHE A 694 -25.04 30.85 -8.38
N LYS A 695 -26.03 30.97 -9.26
CA LYS A 695 -25.85 30.98 -10.72
C LYS A 695 -26.10 32.36 -11.29
N GLN A 696 -25.35 32.74 -12.32
CA GLN A 696 -25.68 33.88 -13.17
C GLN A 696 -25.20 33.66 -14.61
N VAL A 697 -25.63 34.53 -15.52
CA VAL A 697 -25.04 34.63 -16.87
C VAL A 697 -23.98 35.72 -16.86
N VAL A 698 -22.82 35.46 -17.50
CA VAL A 698 -21.75 36.46 -17.61
C VAL A 698 -22.27 37.70 -18.35
N GLY A 699 -22.29 38.83 -17.66
CA GLY A 699 -22.64 40.14 -18.21
C GLY A 699 -21.49 40.79 -18.97
N GLU A 700 -21.42 42.13 -18.96
CA GLU A 700 -20.26 42.86 -19.46
C GLU A 700 -19.01 42.54 -18.63
N LEU A 701 -17.88 42.36 -19.32
CA LEU A 701 -16.55 42.19 -18.71
C LEU A 701 -15.72 43.45 -18.99
N GLN A 702 -14.97 43.90 -18.00
CA GLN A 702 -14.02 45.01 -18.12
C GLN A 702 -12.63 44.56 -17.62
N ASP A 703 -11.54 45.18 -18.08
CA ASP A 703 -10.21 44.98 -17.50
C ASP A 703 -9.97 45.84 -16.23
N GLU A 704 -8.74 45.89 -15.72
CA GLU A 704 -8.41 46.74 -14.56
C GLU A 704 -8.48 48.24 -14.88
N GLU A 705 -8.32 48.65 -16.15
CA GLU A 705 -8.37 50.04 -16.64
C GLU A 705 -9.80 50.52 -16.94
N GLY A 706 -10.73 49.58 -17.19
CA GLY A 706 -12.14 49.85 -17.53
C GLY A 706 -12.49 49.65 -19.00
N ASN A 707 -11.59 49.08 -19.82
CA ASN A 707 -11.89 48.74 -21.22
C ASN A 707 -12.79 47.51 -21.28
N VAL A 708 -13.82 47.52 -22.13
CA VAL A 708 -14.75 46.39 -22.29
C VAL A 708 -14.08 45.23 -23.04
N LEU A 709 -14.26 44.01 -22.52
CA LEU A 709 -13.69 42.77 -23.04
C LEU A 709 -14.77 41.87 -23.67
N ASP A 710 -14.45 41.25 -24.80
CA ASP A 710 -15.31 40.27 -25.48
C ASP A 710 -15.14 38.84 -24.91
N ALA A 711 -14.01 38.53 -24.27
CA ALA A 711 -13.78 37.31 -23.47
C ALA A 711 -12.56 37.46 -22.53
N ALA A 712 -12.66 36.94 -21.31
CA ALA A 712 -11.54 36.78 -20.38
C ALA A 712 -10.70 35.57 -20.80
N ARG A 713 -9.66 35.81 -21.61
CA ARG A 713 -8.90 34.77 -22.33
C ARG A 713 -7.43 34.64 -21.93
N HIS A 714 -6.93 35.48 -21.03
CA HIS A 714 -5.51 35.50 -20.63
C HIS A 714 -5.36 34.94 -19.20
N PRO A 715 -4.51 33.92 -18.98
CA PRO A 715 -4.28 33.35 -17.65
C PRO A 715 -3.89 34.41 -16.62
N LEU A 716 -4.49 34.32 -15.43
CA LEU A 716 -4.28 35.24 -14.29
C LEU A 716 -4.67 36.71 -14.53
N GLN A 717 -5.23 37.06 -15.71
CA GLN A 717 -5.79 38.38 -15.98
C GLN A 717 -6.88 38.71 -14.97
N ARG A 718 -6.84 39.90 -14.38
CA ARG A 718 -7.95 40.42 -13.58
C ARG A 718 -8.96 41.10 -14.49
N VAL A 719 -10.22 40.72 -14.32
CA VAL A 719 -11.37 41.34 -14.99
C VAL A 719 -12.39 41.78 -13.94
N LYS A 720 -13.13 42.84 -14.23
CA LYS A 720 -14.23 43.34 -13.41
C LYS A 720 -15.55 42.99 -14.08
N MET A 721 -16.50 42.48 -13.30
CA MET A 721 -17.86 42.23 -13.79
C MET A 721 -18.88 42.45 -12.68
N LYS A 722 -20.12 42.72 -13.04
CA LYS A 722 -21.22 42.79 -12.07
C LYS A 722 -21.64 41.38 -11.65
N VAL A 723 -21.99 41.23 -10.38
CA VAL A 723 -22.55 40.00 -9.81
C VAL A 723 -23.95 40.22 -9.24
N ASP A 724 -24.81 39.21 -9.39
CA ASP A 724 -26.22 39.24 -8.97
C ASP A 724 -26.39 39.08 -7.45
N GLN A 725 -25.39 38.52 -6.76
CA GLN A 725 -25.32 38.42 -5.31
C GLN A 725 -23.91 38.83 -4.81
N PRO A 726 -23.74 39.23 -3.54
CA PRO A 726 -22.43 39.53 -2.96
C PRO A 726 -21.48 38.33 -3.04
N VAL A 727 -20.21 38.59 -3.35
CA VAL A 727 -19.14 37.57 -3.35
C VAL A 727 -18.04 37.96 -2.37
N SER A 728 -17.38 36.94 -1.82
CA SER A 728 -16.25 37.08 -0.89
C SER A 728 -14.91 36.88 -1.59
N TYR A 729 -13.84 37.45 -1.02
CA TYR A 729 -12.48 37.03 -1.34
C TYR A 729 -12.36 35.51 -1.25
N PHE A 730 -11.68 34.90 -2.23
CA PHE A 730 -11.54 33.45 -2.40
C PHE A 730 -12.76 32.65 -2.90
N ASP A 731 -13.93 33.28 -3.11
CA ASP A 731 -15.05 32.61 -3.81
C ASP A 731 -14.61 32.16 -5.22
N MET A 732 -14.98 30.94 -5.59
CA MET A 732 -14.61 30.31 -6.85
C MET A 732 -15.74 30.40 -7.88
N MET A 733 -15.42 30.86 -9.07
CA MET A 733 -16.32 30.86 -10.23
C MET A 733 -15.98 29.68 -11.14
N ARG A 734 -16.98 28.86 -11.48
CA ARG A 734 -16.86 27.75 -12.42
C ARG A 734 -17.88 27.85 -13.55
N LYS A 735 -17.57 27.26 -14.69
CA LYS A 735 -18.49 27.07 -15.83
C LYS A 735 -18.64 25.59 -16.13
N LYS A 736 -19.75 25.18 -16.75
CA LYS A 736 -19.82 23.85 -17.38
C LYS A 736 -18.82 23.79 -18.56
N LYS A 737 -18.33 22.61 -18.92
CA LYS A 737 -17.53 22.43 -20.14
C LYS A 737 -18.36 22.68 -21.40
#